data_AF-A0A7N0ZZA4-F1
#
_entry.id   AF-A0A7N0ZZA4-F1
#
_cell.length_a   1.000
_cell.length_b   1.000
_cell.length_c   1.000
_cell.angle_alpha   90.00
_cell.angle_beta   90.00
_cell.angle_gamma   90.00
#
_symmetry.space_group_name_H-M   'P 1'
#
loop_
_entity.id
_entity.type
_entity.pdbx_description
1 polymer ?
#
loop_
_entity_poly.entity_id
_entity_poly.type
_entity_poly.pdbx_seq_one_letter_code
_entity_poly.pdbx_strand_id
1 'polypeptide(L)'
;MPTPSSAATATHRLPEDVLPLLSSLDASERLQALREVKNQIIGNRTKKLSFLKLGAVPPVVSALASAVEDGSDSYLILQSAAAVGSFACGFDAGVKAVLDAGAFPLLEGLLSHPDDKVVDAGARSLKMIYQSKFAPKYEFVPGKPMDFLHSLLNNENENLNALGLSIIVHSCKTNADQKTICGAGILEKVINHLDGSINLRDSCLESLATLVKANTDAIAQLVTPVSGSGFPLRSIEELIKDKSPRTRLLACSFLTVLRNSGPTHLLDETLKTLLLDTLLHLVDDAGHVGDDALFVLSEYIANKEDMQSLEGYYRHAVIKLWDNFPDDPLSDRRLSGTLLALAELFSVLESCRSELFLYTKALDRITNALTHYNPEVRVAACICLRNLSRSVQYVSAGRLMTEKIIKSLVALLQDSSHSIQVASLATISNIVVDFAMRKSLFMNFGGLKELIELSKSMESNVRVNAVRALRNLMFHADKKCREKIFSDLTKTLIECLIQDAEPTVQEQALAMVRNLVDGSVSNIDFVFEEDCIILNAVCKQLHNAEVVEVQIQGMYVLSNIASGNELHKDVILHHVAPEAAGGSDSITIKFLQSADSRLRTATIWTIVNLTRPSTPGPGAHRRVERLRSCGIISQIKTMVNDPCLDVKLRAMKVIEQSSTEGDGSATL
;
A
#
# COMPACT_ATOMS: atom_id res chain seq x y z
N MET A 1 7.77 -59.97 -41.32
CA MET A 1 6.71 -58.95 -41.40
C MET A 1 5.63 -59.28 -40.37
N PRO A 2 5.52 -58.50 -39.29
CA PRO A 2 4.31 -58.43 -38.47
C PRO A 2 3.52 -57.15 -38.76
N THR A 3 2.21 -57.25 -38.59
CA THR A 3 1.17 -56.24 -38.84
C THR A 3 1.26 -55.03 -37.89
N PRO A 4 0.90 -53.81 -38.32
CA PRO A 4 0.75 -52.67 -37.41
C PRO A 4 -0.62 -52.73 -36.73
N SER A 5 -0.59 -52.69 -35.40
CA SER A 5 -1.72 -52.42 -34.51
C SER A 5 -2.26 -51.00 -34.76
N SER A 6 -3.58 -50.87 -34.94
CA SER A 6 -4.24 -49.58 -35.14
C SER A 6 -4.29 -48.79 -33.83
N ALA A 7 -3.52 -47.70 -33.76
CA ALA A 7 -3.74 -46.64 -32.78
C ALA A 7 -4.95 -45.81 -33.24
N ALA A 8 -6.09 -45.98 -32.58
CA ALA A 8 -7.26 -45.12 -32.76
C ALA A 8 -6.95 -43.74 -32.15
N THR A 9 -6.81 -42.73 -33.01
CA THR A 9 -6.73 -41.32 -32.64
C THR A 9 -8.12 -40.81 -32.30
N ALA A 10 -8.35 -40.39 -31.05
CA ALA A 10 -9.61 -39.80 -30.64
C ALA A 10 -9.80 -38.43 -31.30
N THR A 11 -10.73 -38.32 -32.24
CA THR A 11 -11.16 -37.07 -32.86
C THR A 11 -12.04 -36.29 -31.88
N HIS A 12 -11.49 -35.24 -31.25
CA HIS A 12 -12.27 -34.33 -30.41
C HIS A 12 -13.25 -33.52 -31.26
N ARG A 13 -14.53 -33.54 -30.88
CA ARG A 13 -15.58 -32.72 -31.52
C ARG A 13 -15.35 -31.23 -31.25
N LEU A 14 -15.70 -30.38 -32.23
CA LEU A 14 -15.62 -28.94 -32.05
C LEU A 14 -16.63 -28.49 -30.97
N PRO A 15 -16.37 -27.38 -30.25
CA PRO A 15 -17.30 -26.87 -29.23
C PRO A 15 -18.75 -26.71 -29.71
N GLU A 16 -18.92 -26.31 -30.97
CA GLU A 16 -20.22 -26.11 -31.62
C GLU A 16 -20.99 -27.43 -31.80
N ASP A 17 -20.29 -28.56 -32.01
CA ASP A 17 -20.90 -29.88 -32.19
C ASP A 17 -21.30 -30.52 -30.85
N VAL A 18 -20.67 -30.11 -29.75
CA VAL A 18 -20.90 -30.69 -28.42
C VAL A 18 -22.08 -29.99 -27.70
N LEU A 19 -22.32 -28.71 -27.98
CA LEU A 19 -23.34 -27.90 -27.30
C LEU A 19 -24.77 -28.46 -27.44
N PRO A 20 -25.25 -28.84 -28.63
CA PRO A 20 -26.59 -29.39 -28.80
C PRO A 20 -26.82 -30.66 -27.97
N LEU A 21 -25.77 -31.46 -27.80
CA LEU A 21 -25.82 -32.73 -27.06
C LEU A 21 -25.99 -32.53 -25.54
N LEU A 22 -25.60 -31.36 -25.00
CA LEU A 22 -25.83 -31.01 -23.59
C LEU A 22 -27.33 -30.90 -23.26
N SER A 23 -28.16 -30.61 -24.27
CA SER A 23 -29.62 -30.49 -24.14
C SER A 23 -30.36 -31.69 -24.75
N SER A 24 -29.66 -32.79 -25.07
CA SER A 24 -30.30 -33.99 -25.61
C SER A 24 -31.28 -34.60 -24.59
N LEU A 25 -32.38 -35.19 -25.07
CA LEU A 25 -33.29 -35.95 -24.21
C LEU A 25 -32.67 -37.30 -23.79
N ASP A 26 -31.66 -37.79 -24.52
CA ASP A 26 -30.93 -38.99 -24.15
C ASP A 26 -29.90 -38.71 -23.05
N ALA A 27 -30.01 -39.44 -21.93
CA ALA A 27 -29.10 -39.32 -20.79
C ALA A 27 -27.66 -39.75 -21.14
N SER A 28 -27.49 -40.72 -22.05
CA SER A 28 -26.16 -41.20 -22.46
C SER A 28 -25.42 -40.14 -23.30
N GLU A 29 -26.10 -39.55 -24.29
CA GLU A 29 -25.57 -38.43 -25.08
C GLU A 29 -25.22 -37.22 -24.22
N ARG A 30 -26.12 -36.81 -23.30
CA ARG A 30 -25.84 -35.73 -22.34
C ARG A 30 -24.60 -36.02 -21.50
N LEU A 31 -24.49 -37.24 -20.98
CA LEU A 31 -23.35 -37.65 -20.16
C LEU A 31 -22.03 -37.60 -20.94
N GLN A 32 -22.03 -38.04 -22.20
CA GLN A 32 -20.87 -37.97 -23.08
C GLN A 32 -20.47 -36.51 -23.35
N ALA A 33 -21.46 -35.64 -23.63
CA ALA A 33 -21.23 -34.23 -23.86
C ALA A 33 -20.62 -33.52 -22.65
N LEU A 34 -21.15 -33.78 -21.44
CA LEU A 34 -20.63 -33.22 -20.18
C LEU A 34 -19.16 -33.62 -19.93
N ARG A 35 -18.83 -34.90 -20.15
CA ARG A 35 -17.44 -35.38 -20.04
C ARG A 35 -16.53 -34.69 -21.04
N GLU A 36 -16.97 -34.54 -22.28
CA GLU A 36 -16.20 -33.89 -23.34
C GLU A 36 -15.94 -32.42 -23.01
N VAL A 37 -16.98 -31.64 -22.67
CA VAL A 37 -16.85 -30.23 -22.28
C VAL A 37 -15.84 -30.08 -21.14
N LYS A 38 -16.05 -30.84 -20.05
CA LYS A 38 -15.16 -30.82 -18.87
C LYS A 38 -13.71 -31.08 -19.28
N ASN A 39 -13.46 -32.15 -20.02
CA ASN A 39 -12.10 -32.53 -20.44
C ASN A 39 -11.45 -31.50 -21.37
N GLN A 40 -12.24 -30.82 -22.21
CA GLN A 40 -11.72 -29.76 -23.08
C GLN A 40 -11.37 -28.48 -22.31
N ILE A 41 -12.07 -28.15 -21.23
CA ILE A 41 -11.89 -26.88 -20.52
C ILE A 41 -10.94 -26.96 -19.30
N ILE A 42 -10.66 -28.16 -18.77
CA ILE A 42 -9.74 -28.32 -17.63
C ILE A 42 -8.39 -27.67 -17.94
N GLY A 43 -7.94 -26.79 -17.03
CA GLY A 43 -6.66 -26.09 -17.12
C GLY A 43 -6.52 -25.11 -18.30
N ASN A 44 -7.52 -24.95 -19.18
CA ASN A 44 -7.39 -24.14 -20.40
C ASN A 44 -8.34 -22.94 -20.40
N ARG A 45 -7.81 -21.77 -20.03
CA ARG A 45 -8.58 -20.52 -19.93
C ARG A 45 -9.20 -20.07 -21.27
N THR A 46 -8.51 -20.27 -22.38
CA THR A 46 -9.01 -19.91 -23.72
C THR A 46 -10.21 -20.76 -24.13
N LYS A 47 -10.15 -22.08 -23.89
CA LYS A 47 -11.27 -22.97 -24.14
C LYS A 47 -12.44 -22.70 -23.20
N LYS A 48 -12.19 -22.45 -21.90
CA LYS A 48 -13.22 -21.99 -20.95
C LYS A 48 -13.97 -20.78 -21.50
N LEU A 49 -13.24 -19.75 -21.96
CA LEU A 49 -13.83 -18.54 -22.53
C LEU A 49 -14.63 -18.83 -23.81
N SER A 50 -14.16 -19.74 -24.67
CA SER A 50 -14.88 -20.13 -25.89
C SER A 50 -16.22 -20.77 -25.59
N PHE A 51 -16.25 -21.83 -24.76
CA PHE A 51 -17.49 -22.48 -24.35
C PHE A 51 -18.43 -21.55 -23.59
N LEU A 52 -17.88 -20.62 -22.80
CA LEU A 52 -18.68 -19.61 -22.11
C LEU A 52 -19.36 -18.65 -23.08
N LYS A 53 -18.65 -18.18 -24.12
CA LYS A 53 -19.24 -17.33 -25.18
C LYS A 53 -20.30 -18.04 -26.00
N LEU A 54 -20.18 -19.35 -26.18
CA LEU A 54 -21.17 -20.18 -26.86
C LEU A 54 -22.38 -20.53 -25.99
N GLY A 55 -22.43 -20.08 -24.73
CA GLY A 55 -23.59 -20.32 -23.85
C GLY A 55 -23.66 -21.75 -23.32
N ALA A 56 -22.53 -22.44 -23.12
CA ALA A 56 -22.52 -23.82 -22.62
C ALA A 56 -22.90 -23.95 -21.13
N VAL A 57 -22.80 -22.88 -20.33
CA VAL A 57 -23.02 -22.94 -18.87
C VAL A 57 -24.49 -23.20 -18.50
N PRO A 58 -25.51 -22.48 -19.02
CA PRO A 58 -26.90 -22.75 -18.67
C PRO A 58 -27.37 -24.18 -18.99
N PRO A 59 -27.04 -24.78 -20.16
CA PRO A 59 -27.35 -26.19 -20.42
C PRO A 59 -26.72 -27.17 -19.42
N VAL A 60 -25.46 -26.93 -19.00
CA VAL A 60 -24.79 -27.77 -18.00
C VAL A 60 -25.48 -27.68 -16.64
N VAL A 61 -25.89 -26.47 -16.22
CA VAL A 61 -26.60 -26.28 -14.95
C VAL A 61 -28.02 -26.85 -15.01
N SER A 62 -28.70 -26.71 -16.15
CA SER A 62 -30.00 -27.34 -16.38
C SER A 62 -29.91 -28.88 -16.35
N ALA A 63 -28.83 -29.46 -16.89
CA ALA A 63 -28.59 -30.89 -16.81
C ALA A 63 -28.41 -31.32 -15.35
N LEU A 64 -27.68 -30.56 -14.53
CA LEU A 64 -27.55 -30.79 -13.09
C LEU A 64 -28.92 -30.72 -12.38
N ALA A 65 -29.71 -29.69 -12.64
CA ALA A 65 -31.03 -29.52 -12.03
C ALA A 65 -31.95 -30.71 -12.34
N SER A 66 -32.09 -31.06 -13.62
CA SER A 66 -32.89 -32.22 -14.05
C SER A 66 -32.42 -33.52 -13.43
N ALA A 67 -31.09 -33.72 -13.35
CA ALA A 67 -30.52 -34.94 -12.80
C ALA A 67 -30.82 -35.12 -11.30
N VAL A 68 -30.88 -34.01 -10.56
CA VAL A 68 -31.22 -33.98 -9.13
C VAL A 68 -32.73 -34.18 -8.91
N GLU A 69 -33.58 -33.53 -9.71
CA GLU A 69 -35.05 -33.66 -9.62
C GLU A 69 -35.54 -35.07 -9.97
N ASP A 70 -35.00 -35.66 -11.03
CA ASP A 70 -35.44 -36.97 -11.52
C ASP A 70 -34.96 -38.15 -10.64
N GLY A 71 -34.11 -37.89 -9.63
CA GLY A 71 -33.41 -38.94 -8.89
C GLY A 71 -32.55 -39.82 -9.82
N SER A 72 -32.00 -39.22 -10.87
CA SER A 72 -31.31 -39.91 -11.96
C SER A 72 -30.00 -40.58 -11.51
N ASP A 73 -29.40 -41.40 -12.38
CA ASP A 73 -28.12 -42.08 -12.15
C ASP A 73 -27.05 -41.11 -11.61
N SER A 74 -26.46 -41.44 -10.45
CA SER A 74 -25.42 -40.66 -9.76
C SER A 74 -24.34 -40.13 -10.71
N TYR A 75 -24.05 -40.86 -11.79
CA TYR A 75 -23.05 -40.50 -12.78
C TYR A 75 -23.35 -39.17 -13.51
N LEU A 76 -24.62 -38.88 -13.81
CA LEU A 76 -25.00 -37.65 -14.50
C LEU A 76 -24.86 -36.43 -13.58
N ILE A 77 -25.28 -36.56 -12.32
CA ILE A 77 -25.08 -35.53 -11.28
C ILE A 77 -23.59 -35.25 -11.11
N LEU A 78 -22.78 -36.30 -10.96
CA LEU A 78 -21.32 -36.26 -10.83
C LEU A 78 -20.65 -35.47 -11.96
N GLN A 79 -20.96 -35.79 -13.22
CA GLN A 79 -20.33 -35.12 -14.36
C GLN A 79 -20.83 -33.69 -14.54
N SER A 80 -22.10 -33.43 -14.26
CA SER A 80 -22.67 -32.07 -14.35
C SER A 80 -22.04 -31.16 -13.30
N ALA A 81 -21.99 -31.58 -12.04
CA ALA A 81 -21.31 -30.84 -10.98
C ALA A 81 -19.82 -30.61 -11.31
N ALA A 82 -19.10 -31.65 -11.73
CA ALA A 82 -17.69 -31.52 -12.11
C ALA A 82 -17.45 -30.56 -13.30
N ALA A 83 -18.37 -30.51 -14.26
CA ALA A 83 -18.31 -29.55 -15.37
C ALA A 83 -18.53 -28.11 -14.87
N VAL A 84 -19.51 -27.88 -13.98
CA VAL A 84 -19.71 -26.58 -13.30
C VAL A 84 -18.44 -26.14 -12.57
N GLY A 85 -17.85 -27.01 -11.74
CA GLY A 85 -16.59 -26.73 -11.05
C GLY A 85 -15.43 -26.42 -12.00
N SER A 86 -15.38 -27.06 -13.17
CA SER A 86 -14.35 -26.83 -14.19
C SER A 86 -14.50 -25.46 -14.86
N PHE A 87 -15.73 -24.98 -15.09
CA PHE A 87 -15.98 -23.60 -15.53
C PHE A 87 -15.55 -22.57 -14.48
N ALA A 88 -15.82 -22.84 -13.20
CA ALA A 88 -15.49 -21.96 -12.08
C ALA A 88 -13.97 -21.85 -11.79
N CYS A 89 -13.24 -22.97 -11.83
CA CYS A 89 -11.86 -23.08 -11.34
C CYS A 89 -10.91 -22.02 -11.93
N GLY A 90 -10.41 -21.12 -11.09
CA GLY A 90 -9.43 -20.08 -11.46
C GLY A 90 -9.89 -19.11 -12.55
N PHE A 91 -11.20 -18.96 -12.79
CA PHE A 91 -11.73 -18.14 -13.88
C PHE A 91 -12.97 -17.35 -13.45
N ASP A 92 -12.76 -16.10 -13.06
CA ASP A 92 -13.79 -15.18 -12.56
C ASP A 92 -15.03 -15.05 -13.47
N ALA A 93 -14.84 -14.95 -14.79
CA ALA A 93 -15.97 -14.88 -15.72
C ALA A 93 -16.79 -16.19 -15.74
N GLY A 94 -16.12 -17.33 -15.55
CA GLY A 94 -16.76 -18.63 -15.37
C GLY A 94 -17.54 -18.71 -14.08
N VAL A 95 -16.98 -18.25 -12.95
CA VAL A 95 -17.70 -18.17 -11.68
C VAL A 95 -18.95 -17.32 -11.80
N LYS A 96 -18.85 -16.13 -12.40
CA LYS A 96 -20.03 -15.29 -12.62
C LYS A 96 -21.10 -16.01 -13.45
N ALA A 97 -20.73 -16.65 -14.55
CA ALA A 97 -21.67 -17.38 -15.40
C ALA A 97 -22.36 -18.56 -14.69
N VAL A 98 -21.64 -19.33 -13.86
CA VAL A 98 -22.26 -20.45 -13.12
C VAL A 98 -23.20 -19.96 -12.02
N LEU A 99 -22.89 -18.82 -11.39
CA LEU A 99 -23.76 -18.19 -10.40
C LEU A 99 -25.02 -17.61 -11.06
N ASP A 100 -24.87 -16.88 -12.17
CA ASP A 100 -25.98 -16.32 -12.94
C ASP A 100 -26.94 -17.42 -13.47
N ALA A 101 -26.40 -18.61 -13.77
CA ALA A 101 -27.18 -19.78 -14.19
C ALA A 101 -27.87 -20.53 -13.03
N GLY A 102 -27.68 -20.12 -11.77
CA GLY A 102 -28.33 -20.72 -10.61
C GLY A 102 -27.67 -22.01 -10.09
N ALA A 103 -26.39 -22.24 -10.36
CA ALA A 103 -25.72 -23.48 -9.96
C ALA A 103 -25.49 -23.60 -8.44
N PHE A 104 -25.39 -22.49 -7.71
CA PHE A 104 -24.94 -22.49 -6.32
C PHE A 104 -25.88 -23.27 -5.37
N PRO A 105 -27.21 -23.01 -5.33
CA PRO A 105 -28.11 -23.76 -4.46
C PRO A 105 -28.19 -25.25 -4.81
N LEU A 106 -28.04 -25.60 -6.10
CA LEU A 106 -28.00 -26.99 -6.55
C LEU A 106 -26.78 -27.71 -5.97
N LEU A 107 -25.60 -27.09 -6.07
CA LEU A 107 -24.36 -27.65 -5.53
C LEU A 107 -24.36 -27.74 -4.00
N GLU A 108 -24.95 -26.76 -3.31
CA GLU A 108 -25.12 -26.79 -1.86
C GLU A 108 -26.04 -27.95 -1.43
N GLY A 109 -27.12 -28.19 -2.17
CA GLY A 109 -27.99 -29.35 -1.96
C GLY A 109 -27.28 -30.70 -2.09
N LEU A 110 -26.27 -30.81 -2.97
CA LEU A 110 -25.50 -32.05 -3.15
C LEU A 110 -24.69 -32.45 -1.91
N LEU A 111 -24.43 -31.52 -0.98
CA LEU A 111 -23.65 -31.80 0.23
C LEU A 111 -24.39 -32.73 1.21
N SER A 112 -25.71 -32.87 1.07
CA SER A 112 -26.54 -33.78 1.86
C SER A 112 -26.97 -35.03 1.09
N HIS A 113 -26.36 -35.30 -0.07
CA HIS A 113 -26.70 -36.44 -0.92
C HIS A 113 -26.20 -37.77 -0.30
N PRO A 114 -26.94 -38.89 -0.43
CA PRO A 114 -26.53 -40.18 0.14
C PRO A 114 -25.32 -40.85 -0.51
N ASP A 115 -24.94 -40.42 -1.72
CA ASP A 115 -23.76 -40.91 -2.45
C ASP A 115 -22.56 -39.98 -2.21
N ASP A 116 -21.53 -40.48 -1.52
CA ASP A 116 -20.31 -39.74 -1.19
C ASP A 116 -19.60 -39.15 -2.41
N LYS A 117 -19.68 -39.82 -3.58
CA LYS A 117 -19.06 -39.31 -4.80
C LYS A 117 -19.78 -38.05 -5.30
N VAL A 118 -21.10 -37.98 -5.12
CA VAL A 118 -21.89 -36.80 -5.46
C VAL A 118 -21.57 -35.66 -4.48
N VAL A 119 -21.46 -35.96 -3.20
CA VAL A 119 -21.01 -35.01 -2.16
C VAL A 119 -19.62 -34.45 -2.52
N ASP A 120 -18.68 -35.31 -2.90
CA ASP A 120 -17.34 -34.91 -3.35
C ASP A 120 -17.37 -33.97 -4.56
N ALA A 121 -18.25 -34.22 -5.52
CA ALA A 121 -18.39 -33.39 -6.71
C ALA A 121 -18.98 -32.02 -6.37
N GLY A 122 -19.99 -31.98 -5.49
CA GLY A 122 -20.57 -30.74 -4.96
C GLY A 122 -19.53 -29.92 -4.20
N ALA A 123 -18.87 -30.54 -3.22
CA ALA A 123 -17.87 -29.89 -2.36
C ALA A 123 -16.71 -29.30 -3.15
N ARG A 124 -16.13 -30.07 -4.10
CA ARG A 124 -15.04 -29.57 -4.95
C ARG A 124 -15.50 -28.41 -5.85
N SER A 125 -16.71 -28.46 -6.38
CA SER A 125 -17.23 -27.41 -7.27
C SER A 125 -17.50 -26.13 -6.51
N LEU A 126 -18.08 -26.21 -5.32
CA LEU A 126 -18.23 -25.05 -4.42
C LEU A 126 -16.87 -24.49 -4.01
N LYS A 127 -15.88 -25.33 -3.68
CA LYS A 127 -14.51 -24.89 -3.39
C LYS A 127 -13.94 -24.07 -4.56
N MET A 128 -14.13 -24.51 -5.80
CA MET A 128 -13.67 -23.77 -6.99
C MET A 128 -14.40 -22.42 -7.16
N ILE A 129 -15.67 -22.33 -6.78
CA ILE A 129 -16.42 -21.06 -6.79
C ILE A 129 -15.82 -20.10 -5.76
N TYR A 130 -15.59 -20.56 -4.52
CA TYR A 130 -15.04 -19.75 -3.43
C TYR A 130 -13.60 -19.24 -3.64
N GLN A 131 -12.91 -19.66 -4.71
CA GLN A 131 -11.64 -19.05 -5.13
C GLN A 131 -11.82 -17.66 -5.80
N SER A 132 -13.04 -17.32 -6.20
CA SER A 132 -13.32 -16.06 -6.90
C SER A 132 -13.96 -15.02 -5.98
N LYS A 133 -13.61 -13.75 -6.21
CA LYS A 133 -14.25 -12.60 -5.56
C LYS A 133 -15.76 -12.50 -5.79
N PHE A 134 -16.30 -13.20 -6.79
CA PHE A 134 -17.74 -13.23 -7.07
C PHE A 134 -18.52 -14.27 -6.27
N ALA A 135 -17.83 -15.15 -5.54
CA ALA A 135 -18.51 -16.13 -4.70
C ALA A 135 -19.38 -15.46 -3.62
N PRO A 136 -20.54 -16.05 -3.27
CA PRO A 136 -21.40 -15.54 -2.22
C PRO A 136 -20.62 -15.34 -0.91
N LYS A 137 -20.89 -14.23 -0.22
CA LYS A 137 -20.27 -13.96 1.08
C LYS A 137 -20.94 -14.85 2.13
N TYR A 138 -20.14 -15.58 2.88
CA TYR A 138 -20.61 -16.34 4.04
C TYR A 138 -20.63 -15.45 5.29
N GLU A 139 -21.73 -15.49 6.03
CA GLU A 139 -21.87 -14.73 7.28
C GLU A 139 -21.48 -15.59 8.49
N PHE A 140 -20.48 -15.15 9.24
CA PHE A 140 -20.03 -15.83 10.46
C PHE A 140 -20.86 -15.34 11.65
N VAL A 141 -22.08 -15.87 11.78
CA VAL A 141 -22.98 -15.57 12.90
C VAL A 141 -23.30 -16.83 13.70
N PRO A 142 -23.50 -16.74 15.03
CA PRO A 142 -23.89 -17.89 15.85
C PRO A 142 -25.20 -18.55 15.37
N GLY A 143 -25.31 -19.86 15.59
CA GLY A 143 -26.47 -20.67 15.17
C GLY A 143 -26.21 -21.42 13.87
N LYS A 144 -27.27 -21.60 13.06
CA LYS A 144 -27.24 -22.49 11.87
C LYS A 144 -26.06 -22.28 10.92
N PRO A 145 -25.63 -21.04 10.58
CA PRO A 145 -24.44 -20.85 9.75
C PRO A 145 -23.17 -21.36 10.43
N MET A 146 -22.97 -21.11 11.72
CA MET A 146 -21.80 -21.67 12.40
C MET A 146 -21.88 -23.20 12.50
N ASP A 147 -23.07 -23.76 12.75
CA ASP A 147 -23.30 -25.20 12.80
C ASP A 147 -22.98 -25.89 11.46
N PHE A 148 -23.37 -25.27 10.34
CA PHE A 148 -23.04 -25.76 9.00
C PHE A 148 -21.52 -25.78 8.79
N LEU A 149 -20.82 -24.70 9.12
CA LEU A 149 -19.36 -24.65 8.99
C LEU A 149 -18.67 -25.70 9.88
N HIS A 150 -19.17 -25.91 11.11
CA HIS A 150 -18.72 -27.00 11.98
C HIS A 150 -18.97 -28.37 11.37
N SER A 151 -20.11 -28.58 10.71
CA SER A 151 -20.43 -29.86 10.07
C SER A 151 -19.48 -30.18 8.91
N LEU A 152 -19.08 -29.16 8.14
CA LEU A 152 -18.12 -29.30 7.05
C LEU A 152 -16.72 -29.68 7.56
N LEU A 153 -16.28 -29.06 8.66
CA LEU A 153 -14.93 -29.23 9.22
C LEU A 153 -14.76 -30.43 10.15
N ASN A 154 -15.85 -31.06 10.59
CA ASN A 154 -15.82 -32.28 11.41
C ASN A 154 -16.14 -33.53 10.59
N ASN A 155 -16.15 -33.43 9.26
CA ASN A 155 -16.48 -34.55 8.39
C ASN A 155 -15.24 -35.41 8.12
N GLU A 156 -15.42 -36.72 7.94
CA GLU A 156 -14.34 -37.62 7.50
C GLU A 156 -13.91 -37.34 6.05
N ASN A 157 -14.77 -36.70 5.26
CA ASN A 157 -14.50 -36.32 3.89
C ASN A 157 -13.64 -35.04 3.80
N GLU A 158 -12.40 -35.21 3.35
CA GLU A 158 -11.46 -34.10 3.16
C GLU A 158 -11.93 -33.02 2.17
N ASN A 159 -12.78 -33.35 1.18
CA ASN A 159 -13.31 -32.35 0.25
C ASN A 159 -14.29 -31.39 0.95
N LEU A 160 -15.08 -31.88 1.91
CA LEU A 160 -15.95 -31.04 2.73
C LEU A 160 -15.13 -30.16 3.67
N ASN A 161 -14.10 -30.73 4.31
CA ASN A 161 -13.17 -29.96 5.14
C ASN A 161 -12.52 -28.83 4.31
N ALA A 162 -12.01 -29.15 3.11
CA ALA A 162 -11.39 -28.19 2.21
C ALA A 162 -12.37 -27.11 1.70
N LEU A 163 -13.66 -27.43 1.54
CA LEU A 163 -14.70 -26.45 1.25
C LEU A 163 -14.88 -25.49 2.44
N GLY A 164 -15.02 -26.01 3.66
CA GLY A 164 -15.15 -25.20 4.87
C GLY A 164 -13.98 -24.22 5.05
N LEU A 165 -12.74 -24.69 4.82
CA LEU A 165 -11.54 -23.84 4.84
C LEU A 165 -11.57 -22.76 3.74
N SER A 166 -12.00 -23.10 2.53
CA SER A 166 -12.14 -22.14 1.43
C SER A 166 -13.20 -21.06 1.72
N ILE A 167 -14.28 -21.42 2.41
CA ILE A 167 -15.29 -20.47 2.88
C ILE A 167 -14.68 -19.46 3.86
N ILE A 168 -13.83 -19.93 4.79
CA ILE A 168 -13.12 -19.07 5.75
C ILE A 168 -12.17 -18.11 5.01
N VAL A 169 -11.28 -18.62 4.16
CA VAL A 169 -10.31 -17.80 3.39
C VAL A 169 -11.03 -16.73 2.56
N HIS A 170 -12.13 -17.10 1.90
CA HIS A 170 -12.89 -16.17 1.07
C HIS A 170 -13.66 -15.15 1.90
N SER A 171 -14.43 -15.59 2.90
CA SER A 171 -15.45 -14.73 3.51
C SER A 171 -14.97 -13.99 4.76
N CYS A 172 -13.93 -14.48 5.44
CA CYS A 172 -13.39 -13.87 6.65
C CYS A 172 -12.55 -12.64 6.28
N LYS A 173 -13.14 -11.44 6.40
CA LYS A 173 -12.50 -10.18 5.99
C LYS A 173 -12.23 -9.22 7.15
N THR A 174 -12.85 -9.45 8.31
CA THR A 174 -12.78 -8.54 9.45
C THR A 174 -12.29 -9.23 10.72
N ASN A 175 -11.74 -8.44 11.65
CA ASN A 175 -11.34 -8.93 12.97
C ASN A 175 -12.53 -9.51 13.76
N ALA A 176 -13.74 -8.99 13.53
CA ALA A 176 -14.97 -9.52 14.13
C ALA A 176 -15.30 -10.92 13.62
N ASP A 177 -15.16 -11.17 12.30
CA ASP A 177 -15.34 -12.51 11.72
C ASP A 177 -14.34 -13.49 12.35
N GLN A 178 -13.05 -13.10 12.39
CA GLN A 178 -11.99 -13.93 12.97
C GLN A 178 -12.29 -14.30 14.43
N LYS A 179 -12.66 -13.32 15.26
CA LYS A 179 -13.03 -13.55 16.66
C LYS A 179 -14.24 -14.47 16.81
N THR A 180 -15.24 -14.32 15.95
CA THR A 180 -16.45 -15.16 15.99
C THR A 180 -16.13 -16.61 15.61
N ILE A 181 -15.32 -16.82 14.57
CA ILE A 181 -14.85 -18.15 14.16
C ILE A 181 -14.00 -18.79 15.26
N CYS A 182 -13.03 -18.05 15.83
CA CYS A 182 -12.18 -18.55 16.91
C CYS A 182 -12.99 -18.84 18.19
N GLY A 183 -13.95 -17.99 18.55
CA GLY A 183 -14.83 -18.18 19.70
C GLY A 183 -15.75 -19.41 19.57
N ALA A 184 -16.03 -19.86 18.34
CA ALA A 184 -16.75 -21.09 18.07
C ALA A 184 -15.87 -22.36 18.19
N GLY A 185 -14.56 -22.24 18.46
CA GLY A 185 -13.65 -23.39 18.56
C GLY A 185 -13.25 -23.98 17.20
N ILE A 186 -13.49 -23.25 16.10
CA ILE A 186 -13.13 -23.70 14.74
C ILE A 186 -11.61 -23.73 14.55
N LEU A 187 -10.85 -22.85 15.21
CA LEU A 187 -9.39 -22.78 15.05
C LEU A 187 -8.70 -24.11 15.39
N GLU A 188 -9.11 -24.76 16.48
CA GLU A 188 -8.60 -26.09 16.86
C GLU A 188 -8.91 -27.14 15.80
N LYS A 189 -10.10 -27.09 15.20
CA LYS A 189 -10.48 -27.99 14.10
C LYS A 189 -9.62 -27.76 12.86
N VAL A 190 -9.34 -26.51 12.51
CA VAL A 190 -8.43 -26.18 11.40
C VAL A 190 -7.04 -26.77 11.67
N ILE A 191 -6.49 -26.57 12.88
CA ILE A 191 -5.18 -27.10 13.28
C ILE A 191 -5.11 -28.63 13.12
N ASN A 192 -6.15 -29.36 13.55
CA ASN A 192 -6.18 -30.82 13.47
C ASN A 192 -6.14 -31.36 12.02
N HIS A 193 -6.43 -30.52 11.01
CA HIS A 193 -6.38 -30.90 9.60
C HIS A 193 -4.99 -30.72 8.96
N LEU A 194 -3.98 -30.24 9.68
CA LEU A 194 -2.61 -30.09 9.15
C LEU A 194 -1.98 -31.42 8.73
N ASP A 195 -2.31 -32.51 9.42
CA ASP A 195 -1.80 -33.86 9.15
C ASP A 195 -2.54 -34.58 8.00
N GLY A 196 -3.55 -33.94 7.39
CA GLY A 196 -4.29 -34.48 6.26
C GLY A 196 -3.50 -34.52 4.95
N SER A 197 -4.20 -34.80 3.84
CA SER A 197 -3.59 -34.78 2.51
C SER A 197 -2.96 -33.42 2.17
N ILE A 198 -2.02 -33.40 1.22
CA ILE A 198 -1.32 -32.17 0.79
C ILE A 198 -2.32 -31.05 0.43
N ASN A 199 -3.42 -31.38 -0.25
CA ASN A 199 -4.44 -30.40 -0.64
C ASN A 199 -5.21 -29.82 0.55
N LEU A 200 -5.50 -30.67 1.54
CA LEU A 200 -6.19 -30.25 2.77
C LEU A 200 -5.26 -29.40 3.65
N ARG A 201 -4.01 -29.85 3.81
CA ARG A 201 -2.95 -29.11 4.51
C ARG A 201 -2.71 -27.73 3.93
N ASP A 202 -2.58 -27.62 2.61
CA ASP A 202 -2.42 -26.33 1.92
C ASP A 202 -3.62 -25.41 2.17
N SER A 203 -4.84 -25.94 2.09
CA SER A 203 -6.07 -25.17 2.39
C SER A 203 -6.11 -24.74 3.87
N CYS A 204 -5.57 -25.57 4.77
CA CYS A 204 -5.47 -25.28 6.19
C CYS A 204 -4.51 -24.12 6.46
N LEU A 205 -3.30 -24.13 5.86
CA LEU A 205 -2.32 -23.05 6.01
C LEU A 205 -2.87 -21.69 5.52
N GLU A 206 -3.60 -21.67 4.39
CA GLU A 206 -4.27 -20.46 3.89
C GLU A 206 -5.34 -19.94 4.86
N SER A 207 -6.15 -20.86 5.42
CA SER A 207 -7.18 -20.52 6.41
C SER A 207 -6.57 -20.01 7.71
N LEU A 208 -5.49 -20.64 8.20
CA LEU A 208 -4.79 -20.21 9.40
C LEU A 208 -4.22 -18.80 9.22
N ALA A 209 -3.55 -18.52 8.09
CA ALA A 209 -3.02 -17.19 7.80
C ALA A 209 -4.14 -16.11 7.82
N THR A 210 -5.33 -16.46 7.32
CA THR A 210 -6.51 -15.59 7.36
C THR A 210 -7.00 -15.33 8.78
N LEU A 211 -7.02 -16.36 9.65
CA LEU A 211 -7.54 -16.28 11.02
C LEU A 211 -6.60 -15.56 12.00
N VAL A 212 -5.29 -15.63 11.80
CA VAL A 212 -4.30 -15.00 12.69
C VAL A 212 -4.03 -13.54 12.37
N LYS A 213 -4.36 -13.07 11.15
CA LYS A 213 -4.05 -11.73 10.69
C LYS A 213 -4.66 -10.67 11.61
N ALA A 214 -3.81 -9.98 12.38
CA ALA A 214 -4.19 -9.02 13.43
C ALA A 214 -5.14 -9.58 14.53
N ASN A 215 -5.15 -10.89 14.79
CA ASN A 215 -5.98 -11.53 15.82
C ASN A 215 -5.13 -12.14 16.94
N THR A 216 -4.97 -11.40 18.04
CA THR A 216 -4.15 -11.82 19.20
C THR A 216 -4.67 -13.08 19.88
N ASP A 217 -5.99 -13.30 19.88
CA ASP A 217 -6.61 -14.45 20.56
C ASP A 217 -6.32 -15.75 19.81
N ALA A 218 -6.39 -15.71 18.47
CA ALA A 218 -6.00 -16.82 17.61
C ALA A 218 -4.51 -17.15 17.74
N ILE A 219 -3.66 -16.11 17.80
CA ILE A 219 -2.22 -16.27 18.00
C ILE A 219 -1.93 -16.93 19.35
N ALA A 220 -2.59 -16.51 20.43
CA ALA A 220 -2.41 -17.11 21.75
C ALA A 220 -2.74 -18.62 21.74
N GLN A 221 -3.81 -19.02 21.07
CA GLN A 221 -4.21 -20.43 20.96
C GLN A 221 -3.18 -21.31 20.23
N LEU A 222 -2.48 -20.76 19.23
CA LEU A 222 -1.43 -21.48 18.48
C LEU A 222 -0.16 -21.73 19.29
N VAL A 223 0.07 -20.91 20.32
CA VAL A 223 1.25 -20.94 21.18
C VAL A 223 0.97 -21.68 22.49
N THR A 224 -0.29 -21.97 22.78
CA THR A 224 -0.67 -22.86 23.89
C THR A 224 -0.58 -24.33 23.47
N PRO A 225 -0.06 -25.21 24.34
CA PRO A 225 0.03 -26.63 24.05
C PRO A 225 -1.38 -27.26 24.03
N VAL A 226 -1.64 -28.09 23.03
CA VAL A 226 -2.85 -28.90 22.93
C VAL A 226 -2.61 -30.24 23.62
N SER A 227 -3.58 -30.71 24.40
CA SER A 227 -3.47 -31.97 25.14
C SER A 227 -3.25 -33.15 24.19
N GLY A 228 -2.05 -33.73 24.25
CA GLY A 228 -1.69 -34.94 23.49
C GLY A 228 -1.00 -34.71 22.13
N SER A 229 -0.94 -33.49 21.59
CA SER A 229 -0.35 -33.20 20.26
C SER A 229 0.74 -32.13 20.24
N GLY A 230 1.07 -31.52 21.39
CA GLY A 230 2.17 -30.55 21.48
C GLY A 230 1.75 -29.13 21.09
N PHE A 231 2.66 -28.36 20.49
CA PHE A 231 2.40 -26.98 20.07
C PHE A 231 2.05 -26.94 18.58
N PRO A 232 0.85 -26.48 18.19
CA PRO A 232 0.45 -26.36 16.78
C PRO A 232 1.45 -25.59 15.93
N LEU A 233 2.04 -24.53 16.50
CA LEU A 233 3.03 -23.71 15.82
C LEU A 233 4.26 -24.52 15.38
N ARG A 234 4.75 -25.47 16.19
CA ARG A 234 5.93 -26.29 15.85
C ARG A 234 5.70 -27.16 14.62
N SER A 235 4.51 -27.74 14.50
CA SER A 235 4.13 -28.53 13.32
C SER A 235 4.18 -27.67 12.05
N ILE A 236 3.78 -26.40 12.14
CA ILE A 236 3.82 -25.47 11.00
C ILE A 236 5.26 -25.03 10.68
N GLU A 237 6.11 -24.83 11.70
CA GLU A 237 7.53 -24.54 11.52
C GLU A 237 8.26 -25.68 10.77
N GLU A 238 7.89 -26.93 11.03
CA GLU A 238 8.43 -28.09 10.32
C GLU A 238 8.04 -28.12 8.83
N LEU A 239 6.86 -27.60 8.47
CA LEU A 239 6.37 -27.54 7.08
C LEU A 239 7.16 -26.59 6.19
N ILE A 240 7.99 -25.70 6.74
CA ILE A 240 8.95 -24.90 5.96
C ILE A 240 9.91 -25.81 5.19
N LYS A 241 10.17 -27.03 5.70
CA LYS A 241 11.07 -28.01 5.09
C LYS A 241 10.31 -29.10 4.30
N ASP A 242 9.02 -28.92 4.05
CA ASP A 242 8.21 -29.90 3.32
C ASP A 242 8.76 -30.14 1.89
N LYS A 243 8.50 -31.32 1.32
CA LYS A 243 8.92 -31.67 -0.04
C LYS A 243 8.17 -30.83 -1.10
N SER A 244 6.92 -30.48 -0.83
CA SER A 244 6.07 -29.68 -1.71
C SER A 244 6.46 -28.20 -1.66
N PRO A 245 6.90 -27.59 -2.79
CA PRO A 245 7.19 -26.16 -2.84
C PRO A 245 5.99 -25.27 -2.47
N ARG A 246 4.77 -25.70 -2.82
CA ARG A 246 3.55 -24.98 -2.47
C ARG A 246 3.30 -24.99 -0.97
N THR A 247 3.45 -26.14 -0.32
CA THR A 247 3.28 -26.27 1.14
C THR A 247 4.33 -25.44 1.88
N ARG A 248 5.60 -25.47 1.44
CA ARG A 248 6.64 -24.57 1.98
C ARG A 248 6.24 -23.10 1.85
N LEU A 249 5.80 -22.67 0.68
CA LEU A 249 5.36 -21.29 0.44
C LEU A 249 4.21 -20.87 1.38
N LEU A 250 3.22 -21.74 1.56
CA LEU A 250 2.07 -21.47 2.41
C LEU A 250 2.45 -21.43 3.90
N ALA A 251 3.36 -22.30 4.34
CA ALA A 251 3.92 -22.26 5.68
C ALA A 251 4.70 -20.95 5.90
N CYS A 252 5.54 -20.55 4.93
CA CYS A 252 6.24 -19.28 4.96
C CYS A 252 5.28 -18.09 5.01
N SER A 253 4.20 -18.11 4.22
CA SER A 253 3.17 -17.06 4.22
C SER A 253 2.49 -16.95 5.58
N PHE A 254 2.07 -18.06 6.17
CA PHE A 254 1.49 -18.08 7.52
C PHE A 254 2.45 -17.49 8.55
N LEU A 255 3.71 -17.92 8.57
CA LEU A 255 4.71 -17.45 9.55
C LEU A 255 5.05 -15.96 9.36
N THR A 256 5.05 -15.46 8.12
CA THR A 256 5.19 -14.03 7.83
C THR A 256 4.02 -13.23 8.39
N VAL A 257 2.77 -13.69 8.20
CA VAL A 257 1.58 -13.03 8.77
C VAL A 257 1.62 -13.07 10.29
N LEU A 258 2.01 -14.21 10.86
CA LEU A 258 2.15 -14.41 12.29
C LEU A 258 3.20 -13.45 12.88
N ARG A 259 4.37 -13.32 12.24
CA ARG A 259 5.41 -12.35 12.63
C ARG A 259 4.92 -10.92 12.58
N ASN A 260 4.15 -10.55 11.55
CA ASN A 260 3.67 -9.19 11.35
C ASN A 260 2.49 -8.82 12.27
N SER A 261 1.77 -9.82 12.80
CA SER A 261 0.58 -9.63 13.64
C SER A 261 0.80 -9.95 15.12
N GLY A 262 1.79 -10.77 15.43
CA GLY A 262 2.07 -11.28 16.77
C GLY A 262 3.17 -10.52 17.50
N PRO A 263 3.45 -10.90 18.76
CA PRO A 263 4.57 -10.37 19.51
C PRO A 263 5.91 -10.64 18.82
N THR A 264 6.83 -9.68 18.90
CA THR A 264 8.12 -9.67 18.18
C THR A 264 9.04 -10.86 18.51
N HIS A 265 8.88 -11.45 19.69
CA HIS A 265 9.67 -12.57 20.22
C HIS A 265 9.08 -13.94 19.87
N LEU A 266 7.99 -13.98 19.10
CA LEU A 266 7.28 -15.23 18.84
C LEU A 266 8.07 -16.18 17.93
N LEU A 267 8.82 -15.62 16.97
CA LEU A 267 9.77 -16.38 16.14
C LEU A 267 11.18 -16.07 16.61
N ASP A 268 11.98 -17.11 16.85
CA ASP A 268 13.40 -16.94 17.14
C ASP A 268 14.22 -16.57 15.88
N GLU A 269 15.46 -16.11 16.08
CA GLU A 269 16.33 -15.72 14.96
C GLU A 269 16.66 -16.89 14.01
N THR A 270 16.69 -18.12 14.52
CA THR A 270 16.98 -19.32 13.70
C THR A 270 15.84 -19.58 12.72
N LEU A 271 14.59 -19.42 13.17
CA LEU A 271 13.42 -19.58 12.35
C LEU A 271 13.26 -18.41 11.37
N LYS A 272 13.56 -17.18 11.78
CA LYS A 272 13.57 -16.01 10.89
C LYS A 272 14.55 -16.20 9.73
N THR A 273 15.78 -16.64 10.02
CA THR A 273 16.80 -16.90 8.98
C THR A 273 16.38 -18.06 8.07
N LEU A 274 15.90 -19.17 8.62
CA LEU A 274 15.38 -20.30 7.84
C LEU A 274 14.23 -19.91 6.92
N LEU A 275 13.31 -19.07 7.41
CA LEU A 275 12.18 -18.56 6.64
C LEU A 275 12.66 -17.73 5.44
N LEU A 276 13.61 -16.82 5.65
CA LEU A 276 14.21 -16.01 4.60
C LEU A 276 14.94 -16.88 3.56
N ASP A 277 15.76 -17.82 4.00
CA ASP A 277 16.48 -18.75 3.11
C ASP A 277 15.52 -19.60 2.27
N THR A 278 14.45 -20.08 2.89
CA THR A 278 13.43 -20.89 2.20
C THR A 278 12.68 -20.07 1.17
N LEU A 279 12.28 -18.83 1.51
CA LEU A 279 11.65 -17.92 0.54
C LEU A 279 12.58 -17.62 -0.63
N LEU A 280 13.85 -17.35 -0.37
CA LEU A 280 14.85 -17.13 -1.41
C LEU A 280 15.05 -18.35 -2.31
N HIS A 281 14.98 -19.57 -1.78
CA HIS A 281 14.99 -20.79 -2.59
C HIS A 281 13.72 -20.92 -3.43
N LEU A 282 12.54 -20.65 -2.85
CA LEU A 282 11.26 -20.75 -3.56
C LEU A 282 11.15 -19.76 -4.72
N VAL A 283 11.83 -18.61 -4.67
CA VAL A 283 11.92 -17.67 -5.80
C VAL A 283 12.48 -18.35 -7.06
N ASP A 284 13.34 -19.37 -6.92
CA ASP A 284 13.92 -20.09 -8.07
C ASP A 284 12.90 -21.01 -8.76
N ASP A 285 11.80 -21.37 -8.08
CA ASP A 285 10.74 -22.21 -8.66
C ASP A 285 10.01 -21.49 -9.81
N ALA A 286 9.60 -22.26 -10.83
CA ALA A 286 8.85 -21.73 -11.97
C ALA A 286 7.35 -21.60 -11.66
N GLY A 287 6.68 -20.65 -12.32
CA GLY A 287 5.23 -20.45 -12.23
C GLY A 287 4.78 -19.82 -10.90
N HIS A 288 3.56 -20.14 -10.48
CA HIS A 288 2.88 -19.45 -9.38
C HIS A 288 3.63 -19.52 -8.04
N VAL A 289 4.35 -20.60 -7.75
CA VAL A 289 5.07 -20.72 -6.47
C VAL A 289 6.19 -19.69 -6.37
N GLY A 290 7.06 -19.59 -7.37
CA GLY A 290 8.14 -18.59 -7.36
C GLY A 290 7.61 -17.16 -7.49
N ASP A 291 6.55 -16.96 -8.27
CA ASP A 291 5.90 -15.66 -8.40
C ASP A 291 5.32 -15.19 -7.05
N ASP A 292 4.59 -16.05 -6.35
CA ASP A 292 3.99 -15.73 -5.04
C ASP A 292 5.05 -15.62 -3.92
N ALA A 293 6.14 -16.39 -4.00
CA ALA A 293 7.26 -16.32 -3.05
C ALA A 293 7.87 -14.91 -2.98
N LEU A 294 7.93 -14.19 -4.10
CA LEU A 294 8.41 -12.80 -4.15
C LEU A 294 7.52 -11.84 -3.34
N PHE A 295 6.20 -12.04 -3.37
CA PHE A 295 5.27 -11.21 -2.59
C PHE A 295 5.35 -11.53 -1.11
N VAL A 296 5.43 -12.82 -0.75
CA VAL A 296 5.63 -13.24 0.64
C VAL A 296 6.98 -12.73 1.19
N LEU A 297 8.04 -12.76 0.37
CA LEU A 297 9.33 -12.17 0.70
C LEU A 297 9.23 -10.66 0.93
N SER A 298 8.54 -9.95 0.04
CA SER A 298 8.30 -8.51 0.21
C SER A 298 7.54 -8.20 1.51
N GLU A 299 6.52 -8.99 1.86
CA GLU A 299 5.75 -8.84 3.11
C GLU A 299 6.57 -9.17 4.35
N TYR A 300 7.48 -10.16 4.25
CA TYR A 300 8.42 -10.50 5.31
C TYR A 300 9.38 -9.34 5.60
N ILE A 301 9.98 -8.74 4.57
CA ILE A 301 10.97 -7.65 4.73
C ILE A 301 10.30 -6.35 5.21
N ALA A 302 9.02 -6.12 4.88
CA ALA A 302 8.30 -4.91 5.23
C ALA A 302 8.23 -4.65 6.74
N ASN A 303 8.33 -5.70 7.56
CA ASN A 303 8.50 -5.56 9.00
C ASN A 303 9.97 -5.33 9.36
N LYS A 304 10.22 -4.08 9.81
CA LYS A 304 11.54 -3.47 9.97
C LYS A 304 12.25 -3.78 11.30
N GLU A 305 11.64 -4.57 12.18
CA GLU A 305 12.18 -4.84 13.52
C GLU A 305 13.53 -5.56 13.48
N ASP A 306 13.69 -6.49 12.54
CA ASP A 306 14.88 -7.35 12.42
C ASP A 306 15.88 -6.83 11.37
N MET A 307 15.73 -5.57 10.95
CA MET A 307 16.41 -5.10 9.76
C MET A 307 17.95 -5.04 9.92
N GLN A 308 18.41 -4.77 11.13
CA GLN A 308 19.84 -4.76 11.46
C GLN A 308 20.41 -6.16 11.72
N SER A 309 19.65 -7.05 12.39
CA SER A 309 20.15 -8.40 12.70
C SER A 309 20.30 -9.27 11.45
N LEU A 310 19.45 -9.05 10.44
CA LEU A 310 19.42 -9.82 9.19
C LEU A 310 20.10 -9.11 8.01
N GLU A 311 20.85 -8.02 8.24
CA GLU A 311 21.46 -7.20 7.18
C GLU A 311 22.28 -8.03 6.18
N GLY A 312 23.08 -8.98 6.65
CA GLY A 312 23.89 -9.86 5.80
C GLY A 312 23.04 -10.70 4.84
N TYR A 313 21.92 -11.24 5.33
CA TYR A 313 20.97 -12.01 4.53
C TYR A 313 20.22 -11.13 3.53
N TYR A 314 19.85 -9.90 3.91
CA TYR A 314 19.19 -8.96 3.00
C TYR A 314 20.11 -8.53 1.86
N ARG A 315 21.41 -8.32 2.12
CA ARG A 315 22.38 -8.08 1.05
C ARG A 315 22.46 -9.27 0.09
N HIS A 316 22.50 -10.49 0.62
CA HIS A 316 22.46 -11.70 -0.21
C HIS A 316 21.17 -11.80 -1.03
N ALA A 317 20.02 -11.46 -0.44
CA ALA A 317 18.75 -11.41 -1.14
C ALA A 317 18.77 -10.43 -2.32
N VAL A 318 19.36 -9.23 -2.17
CA VAL A 318 19.51 -8.28 -3.28
C VAL A 318 20.28 -8.90 -4.44
N ILE A 319 21.43 -9.53 -4.16
CA ILE A 319 22.26 -10.19 -5.18
C ILE A 319 21.46 -11.29 -5.88
N LYS A 320 20.83 -12.19 -5.11
CA LYS A 320 20.07 -13.31 -5.66
C LYS A 320 18.89 -12.87 -6.52
N LEU A 321 18.09 -11.91 -6.03
CA LEU A 321 16.96 -11.37 -6.78
C LEU A 321 17.40 -10.68 -8.07
N TRP A 322 18.57 -10.05 -8.06
CA TRP A 322 19.14 -9.44 -9.24
C TRP A 322 19.67 -10.46 -10.25
N ASP A 323 20.39 -11.49 -9.80
CA ASP A 323 20.89 -12.57 -10.66
C ASP A 323 19.72 -13.32 -11.33
N ASN A 324 18.59 -13.44 -10.62
CA ASN A 324 17.32 -13.99 -11.12
C ASN A 324 16.48 -13.01 -11.94
N PHE A 325 17.01 -11.82 -12.26
CA PHE A 325 16.42 -10.89 -13.21
C PHE A 325 17.08 -11.18 -14.58
N PRO A 326 16.54 -12.07 -15.43
CA PRO A 326 17.17 -12.42 -16.70
C PRO A 326 17.13 -11.25 -17.71
N ASP A 327 17.87 -11.40 -18.82
CA ASP A 327 17.70 -10.55 -20.00
C ASP A 327 16.40 -10.89 -20.79
N ASP A 328 15.85 -12.09 -20.59
CA ASP A 328 14.62 -12.57 -21.21
C ASP A 328 13.34 -12.01 -20.54
N PRO A 329 12.21 -11.92 -21.27
CA PRO A 329 10.95 -11.42 -20.72
C PRO A 329 10.39 -12.34 -19.63
N LEU A 330 10.38 -11.85 -18.39
CA LEU A 330 9.68 -12.46 -17.26
C LEU A 330 8.16 -12.32 -17.40
N SER A 331 7.40 -13.16 -16.67
CA SER A 331 5.97 -12.90 -16.47
C SER A 331 5.79 -11.56 -15.74
N ASP A 332 4.70 -10.84 -16.03
CA ASP A 332 4.40 -9.56 -15.37
C ASP A 332 4.36 -9.69 -13.84
N ARG A 333 3.82 -10.81 -13.34
CA ARG A 333 3.69 -11.10 -11.91
C ARG A 333 5.07 -11.30 -11.27
N ARG A 334 5.96 -12.05 -11.92
CA ARG A 334 7.33 -12.24 -11.44
C ARG A 334 8.11 -10.95 -11.44
N LEU A 335 8.04 -10.19 -12.54
CA LEU A 335 8.73 -8.91 -12.68
C LEU A 335 8.28 -7.89 -11.62
N SER A 336 6.97 -7.74 -11.42
CA SER A 336 6.43 -6.85 -10.37
C SER A 336 6.81 -7.33 -8.97
N GLY A 337 6.72 -8.63 -8.69
CA GLY A 337 7.13 -9.22 -7.41
C GLY A 337 8.62 -8.98 -7.10
N THR A 338 9.51 -9.18 -8.08
CA THR A 338 10.95 -8.93 -7.92
C THR A 338 11.23 -7.45 -7.63
N LEU A 339 10.59 -6.53 -8.36
CA LEU A 339 10.76 -5.10 -8.15
C LEU A 339 10.25 -4.65 -6.77
N LEU A 340 9.15 -5.23 -6.26
CA LEU A 340 8.62 -4.93 -4.92
C LEU A 340 9.52 -5.47 -3.81
N ALA A 341 10.00 -6.73 -3.93
CA ALA A 341 10.93 -7.29 -2.96
C ALA A 341 12.25 -6.49 -2.90
N LEU A 342 12.81 -6.11 -4.06
CA LEU A 342 13.98 -5.22 -4.13
C LEU A 342 13.67 -3.86 -3.52
N ALA A 343 12.50 -3.27 -3.83
CA ALA A 343 12.12 -1.99 -3.26
C ALA A 343 12.10 -2.04 -1.73
N GLU A 344 11.58 -3.12 -1.14
CA GLU A 344 11.52 -3.26 0.32
C GLU A 344 12.92 -3.43 0.93
N LEU A 345 13.81 -4.21 0.31
CA LEU A 345 15.23 -4.27 0.71
C LEU A 345 15.90 -2.89 0.69
N PHE A 346 15.54 -2.05 -0.28
CA PHE A 346 16.06 -0.68 -0.41
C PHE A 346 15.39 0.34 0.51
N SER A 347 14.34 -0.02 1.25
CA SER A 347 13.49 0.96 1.93
C SER A 347 14.19 1.68 3.09
N VAL A 348 15.14 1.01 3.76
CA VAL A 348 15.87 1.53 4.92
C VAL A 348 17.39 1.38 4.78
N LEU A 349 17.93 0.18 4.53
CA LEU A 349 19.37 -0.10 4.61
C LEU A 349 20.16 0.45 3.41
N GLU A 350 21.20 1.26 3.70
CA GLU A 350 22.10 1.78 2.66
C GLU A 350 22.99 0.68 2.07
N SER A 351 23.33 -0.34 2.85
CA SER A 351 24.11 -1.49 2.38
C SER A 351 23.37 -2.25 1.27
N CYS A 352 22.06 -2.48 1.40
CA CYS A 352 21.25 -3.09 0.35
C CYS A 352 21.19 -2.24 -0.92
N ARG A 353 21.04 -0.91 -0.80
CA ARG A 353 21.10 0.00 -1.97
C ARG A 353 22.46 -0.02 -2.65
N SER A 354 23.53 -0.09 -1.86
CA SER A 354 24.92 -0.09 -2.32
C SER A 354 25.26 -1.36 -3.10
N GLU A 355 24.68 -2.53 -2.78
CA GLU A 355 24.88 -3.76 -3.56
C GLU A 355 24.53 -3.55 -5.04
N LEU A 356 23.36 -2.96 -5.32
CA LEU A 356 22.92 -2.74 -6.69
C LEU A 356 23.79 -1.71 -7.43
N PHE A 357 24.50 -0.84 -6.73
CA PHE A 357 25.34 0.20 -7.34
C PHE A 357 26.46 -0.40 -8.21
N LEU A 358 26.92 -1.61 -7.89
CA LEU A 358 27.94 -2.32 -8.67
C LEU A 358 27.39 -2.89 -9.99
N TYR A 359 26.07 -3.05 -10.11
CA TYR A 359 25.42 -3.63 -11.28
C TYR A 359 24.94 -2.54 -12.23
N THR A 360 25.80 -2.16 -13.18
CA THR A 360 25.53 -1.02 -14.11
C THR A 360 24.26 -1.20 -14.94
N LYS A 361 23.93 -2.43 -15.35
CA LYS A 361 22.69 -2.74 -16.09
C LYS A 361 21.42 -2.70 -15.23
N ALA A 362 21.53 -2.69 -13.91
CA ALA A 362 20.37 -2.78 -13.02
C ALA A 362 19.43 -1.59 -13.13
N LEU A 363 20.00 -0.40 -13.19
CA LEU A 363 19.20 0.80 -13.31
C LEU A 363 18.50 0.87 -14.67
N ASP A 364 19.12 0.40 -15.75
CA ASP A 364 18.50 0.36 -17.08
C ASP A 364 17.27 -0.55 -17.12
N ARG A 365 17.32 -1.69 -16.44
CA ARG A 365 16.19 -2.62 -16.37
C ARG A 365 15.04 -2.06 -15.55
N ILE A 366 15.32 -1.46 -14.39
CA ILE A 366 14.30 -0.75 -13.60
C ILE A 366 13.69 0.39 -14.43
N THR A 367 14.52 1.11 -15.19
CA THR A 367 14.06 2.20 -16.07
C THR A 367 13.16 1.69 -17.19
N ASN A 368 13.47 0.53 -17.79
CA ASN A 368 12.60 -0.09 -18.81
C ASN A 368 11.24 -0.50 -18.23
N ALA A 369 11.21 -0.95 -16.96
CA ALA A 369 9.97 -1.32 -16.29
C ALA A 369 9.02 -0.12 -16.06
N LEU A 370 9.52 1.12 -16.04
CA LEU A 370 8.69 2.33 -15.98
C LEU A 370 7.77 2.48 -17.20
N THR A 371 8.16 1.94 -18.37
CA THR A 371 7.39 2.02 -19.61
C THR A 371 6.69 0.70 -19.96
N HIS A 372 6.62 -0.24 -19.01
CA HIS A 372 6.00 -1.55 -19.22
C HIS A 372 4.49 -1.43 -19.47
N TYR A 373 3.89 -2.30 -20.28
CA TYR A 373 2.45 -2.24 -20.60
C TYR A 373 1.57 -2.55 -19.38
N ASN A 374 2.02 -3.44 -18.49
CA ASN A 374 1.31 -3.79 -17.26
C ASN A 374 1.45 -2.69 -16.18
N PRO A 375 0.35 -2.15 -15.63
CA PRO A 375 0.36 -1.09 -14.63
C PRO A 375 1.04 -1.50 -13.31
N GLU A 376 0.91 -2.74 -12.86
CA GLU A 376 1.51 -3.22 -11.60
C GLU A 376 3.04 -3.19 -11.67
N VAL A 377 3.60 -3.53 -12.84
CA VAL A 377 5.05 -3.44 -13.10
C VAL A 377 5.51 -1.98 -13.05
N ARG A 378 4.76 -1.04 -13.64
CA ARG A 378 5.11 0.40 -13.61
C ARG A 378 5.10 0.95 -12.19
N VAL A 379 4.11 0.58 -11.37
CA VAL A 379 4.04 0.95 -9.95
C VAL A 379 5.24 0.38 -9.18
N ALA A 380 5.52 -0.92 -9.33
CA ALA A 380 6.64 -1.57 -8.65
C ALA A 380 7.99 -0.93 -9.03
N ALA A 381 8.18 -0.58 -10.30
CA ALA A 381 9.37 0.13 -10.79
C ALA A 381 9.52 1.52 -10.15
N CYS A 382 8.42 2.28 -10.05
CA CYS A 382 8.43 3.58 -9.38
C CYS A 382 8.83 3.46 -7.90
N ILE A 383 8.23 2.52 -7.16
CA ILE A 383 8.51 2.30 -5.74
C ILE A 383 9.99 1.88 -5.53
N CYS A 384 10.49 0.97 -6.37
CA CYS A 384 11.89 0.55 -6.34
C CYS A 384 12.84 1.72 -6.59
N LEU A 385 12.59 2.51 -7.63
CA LEU A 385 13.39 3.69 -7.97
C LEU A 385 13.34 4.77 -6.88
N ARG A 386 12.18 4.99 -6.26
CA ARG A 386 12.00 5.93 -5.14
C ARG A 386 12.86 5.56 -3.94
N ASN A 387 12.96 4.26 -3.65
CA ASN A 387 13.75 3.80 -2.51
C ASN A 387 15.25 3.86 -2.83
N LEU A 388 15.66 3.54 -4.07
CA LEU A 388 17.03 3.78 -4.56
C LEU A 388 17.42 5.27 -4.48
N SER A 389 16.50 6.19 -4.78
CA SER A 389 16.76 7.63 -4.75
C SER A 389 17.01 8.22 -3.37
N ARG A 390 16.87 7.43 -2.30
CA ARG A 390 17.28 7.83 -0.94
C ARG A 390 18.79 7.65 -0.70
N SER A 391 19.49 6.89 -1.55
CA SER A 391 20.95 6.74 -1.45
C SER A 391 21.66 7.99 -1.95
N VAL A 392 22.49 8.58 -1.07
CA VAL A 392 23.36 9.72 -1.41
C VAL A 392 24.37 9.31 -2.48
N GLN A 393 24.80 8.05 -2.54
CA GLN A 393 25.74 7.58 -3.56
C GLN A 393 25.12 7.63 -4.96
N TYR A 394 23.89 7.13 -5.11
CA TYR A 394 23.16 7.18 -6.38
C TYR A 394 22.86 8.61 -6.83
N VAL A 395 22.45 9.45 -5.88
CA VAL A 395 22.13 10.86 -6.11
C VAL A 395 23.37 11.65 -6.50
N SER A 396 24.45 11.56 -5.74
CA SER A 396 25.69 12.32 -5.98
C SER A 396 26.44 11.85 -7.23
N ALA A 397 26.40 10.56 -7.56
CA ALA A 397 26.96 10.02 -8.80
C ALA A 397 26.11 10.33 -10.05
N GLY A 398 24.94 10.95 -9.91
CA GLY A 398 24.08 11.32 -11.03
C GLY A 398 23.44 10.14 -11.78
N ARG A 399 23.52 8.90 -11.26
CA ARG A 399 23.01 7.71 -11.96
C ARG A 399 21.50 7.74 -12.16
N LEU A 400 20.76 8.29 -11.21
CA LEU A 400 19.31 8.45 -11.29
C LEU A 400 18.86 9.63 -12.16
N MET A 401 19.81 10.32 -12.81
CA MET A 401 19.59 11.59 -13.52
C MET A 401 19.73 11.49 -15.02
N THR A 402 19.45 10.32 -15.57
CA THR A 402 19.42 10.13 -17.02
C THR A 402 18.15 10.74 -17.61
N GLU A 403 18.26 11.28 -18.83
CA GLU A 403 17.10 11.77 -19.59
C GLU A 403 15.98 10.73 -19.67
N LYS A 404 16.37 9.46 -19.85
CA LYS A 404 15.44 8.34 -19.93
C LYS A 404 14.60 8.19 -18.66
N ILE A 405 15.21 8.22 -17.48
CA ILE A 405 14.48 8.11 -16.20
C ILE A 405 13.51 9.28 -16.05
N ILE A 406 13.99 10.50 -16.21
CA ILE A 406 13.17 11.70 -16.00
C ILE A 406 12.02 11.76 -17.00
N LYS A 407 12.29 11.51 -18.28
CA LYS A 407 11.25 11.47 -19.33
C LYS A 407 10.19 10.41 -19.04
N SER A 408 10.59 9.21 -18.62
CA SER A 408 9.65 8.14 -18.25
C SER A 408 8.79 8.54 -17.05
N LEU A 409 9.39 9.09 -15.98
CA LEU A 409 8.64 9.52 -14.80
C LEU A 409 7.65 10.65 -15.11
N VAL A 410 8.04 11.64 -15.93
CA VAL A 410 7.14 12.71 -16.37
C VAL A 410 5.99 12.15 -17.21
N ALA A 411 6.24 11.19 -18.11
CA ALA A 411 5.19 10.54 -18.88
C ALA A 411 4.16 9.82 -17.99
N LEU A 412 4.60 9.21 -16.88
CA LEU A 412 3.71 8.54 -15.92
C LEU A 412 2.82 9.50 -15.12
N LEU A 413 3.11 10.80 -15.10
CA LEU A 413 2.21 11.81 -14.52
C LEU A 413 0.90 11.93 -15.29
N GLN A 414 0.91 11.58 -16.58
CA GLN A 414 -0.27 11.59 -17.45
C GLN A 414 -0.98 10.23 -17.54
N ASP A 415 -0.59 9.24 -16.73
CA ASP A 415 -1.22 7.92 -16.74
C ASP A 415 -2.67 8.00 -16.23
N SER A 416 -3.57 7.26 -16.87
CA SER A 416 -4.98 7.15 -16.46
C SER A 416 -5.18 6.60 -15.05
N SER A 417 -4.19 5.86 -14.52
CA SER A 417 -4.25 5.28 -13.18
C SER A 417 -3.66 6.22 -12.13
N HIS A 418 -4.49 6.66 -11.19
CA HIS A 418 -4.06 7.47 -10.04
C HIS A 418 -2.98 6.76 -9.19
N SER A 419 -2.97 5.43 -9.11
CA SER A 419 -1.94 4.70 -8.37
C SER A 419 -0.55 4.83 -9.00
N ILE A 420 -0.48 4.89 -10.34
CA ILE A 420 0.75 5.11 -11.09
C ILE A 420 1.22 6.56 -10.93
N GLN A 421 0.29 7.51 -11.05
CA GLN A 421 0.59 8.93 -10.83
C GLN A 421 1.17 9.16 -9.43
N VAL A 422 0.54 8.62 -8.40
CA VAL A 422 1.03 8.72 -7.01
C VAL A 422 2.40 8.08 -6.84
N ALA A 423 2.63 6.90 -7.42
CA ALA A 423 3.93 6.23 -7.35
C ALA A 423 5.03 7.06 -8.04
N SER A 424 4.75 7.60 -9.24
CA SER A 424 5.69 8.46 -9.98
C SER A 424 5.97 9.77 -9.24
N LEU A 425 4.93 10.46 -8.75
CA LEU A 425 5.06 11.70 -7.97
C LEU A 425 5.91 11.50 -6.72
N ALA A 426 5.76 10.37 -6.02
CA ALA A 426 6.57 10.04 -4.85
C ALA A 426 8.05 9.83 -5.21
N THR A 427 8.34 9.24 -6.37
CA THR A 427 9.71 9.11 -6.89
C THR A 427 10.29 10.47 -7.28
N ILE A 428 9.55 11.26 -8.06
CA ILE A 428 9.94 12.61 -8.49
C ILE A 428 10.23 13.49 -7.28
N SER A 429 9.39 13.43 -6.24
CA SER A 429 9.56 14.19 -5.01
C SER A 429 10.95 14.00 -4.39
N ASN A 430 11.53 12.81 -4.45
CA ASN A 430 12.89 12.58 -3.93
C ASN A 430 13.98 13.05 -4.89
N ILE A 431 13.73 12.95 -6.20
CA ILE A 431 14.70 13.28 -7.24
C ILE A 431 14.89 14.81 -7.37
N VAL A 432 13.82 15.60 -7.19
CA VAL A 432 13.83 17.05 -7.44
C VAL A 432 14.15 17.93 -6.22
N VAL A 433 14.53 17.36 -5.06
CA VAL A 433 14.80 18.14 -3.82
C VAL A 433 16.00 19.06 -3.97
N ASP A 434 17.13 18.49 -4.36
CA ASP A 434 18.43 19.15 -4.33
C ASP A 434 19.08 19.05 -5.72
N PHE A 435 20.09 19.86 -6.04
CA PHE A 435 20.84 19.93 -7.32
C PHE A 435 20.11 20.60 -8.51
N ALA A 436 20.63 21.75 -8.94
CA ALA A 436 20.07 22.59 -10.01
C ALA A 436 19.91 21.89 -11.38
N MET A 437 20.90 21.07 -11.78
CA MET A 437 20.84 20.35 -13.06
C MET A 437 19.62 19.44 -13.17
N ARG A 438 19.26 18.78 -12.07
CA ARG A 438 18.12 17.85 -11.99
C ARG A 438 16.80 18.57 -12.22
N LYS A 439 16.64 19.71 -11.55
CA LYS A 439 15.47 20.58 -11.66
C LYS A 439 15.33 21.13 -13.07
N SER A 440 16.44 21.58 -13.66
CA SER A 440 16.48 22.03 -15.06
C SER A 440 16.02 20.94 -16.02
N LEU A 441 16.54 19.72 -15.90
CA LEU A 441 16.16 18.61 -16.77
C LEU A 441 14.69 18.22 -16.63
N PHE A 442 14.20 18.12 -15.38
CA PHE A 442 12.79 17.86 -15.09
C PHE A 442 11.87 18.94 -15.69
N MET A 443 12.23 20.22 -15.55
CA MET A 443 11.48 21.33 -16.15
C MET A 443 11.51 21.29 -17.69
N ASN A 444 12.63 20.89 -18.30
CA ASN A 444 12.77 20.80 -19.76
C ASN A 444 11.85 19.72 -20.37
N PHE A 445 11.60 18.63 -19.64
CA PHE A 445 10.64 17.61 -20.05
C PHE A 445 9.17 17.97 -19.74
N GLY A 446 8.89 19.21 -19.28
CA GLY A 446 7.53 19.67 -19.00
C GLY A 446 7.02 19.32 -17.60
N GLY A 447 7.87 18.77 -16.72
CA GLY A 447 7.46 18.27 -15.41
C GLY A 447 6.77 19.31 -14.52
N LEU A 448 7.19 20.59 -14.56
CA LEU A 448 6.55 21.66 -13.79
C LEU A 448 5.07 21.83 -14.17
N LYS A 449 4.77 21.84 -15.48
CA LYS A 449 3.40 21.99 -15.98
C LYS A 449 2.52 20.82 -15.51
N GLU A 450 3.04 19.61 -15.57
CA GLU A 450 2.34 18.42 -15.09
C GLU A 450 2.09 18.46 -13.58
N LEU A 451 3.07 18.89 -12.77
CA LEU A 451 2.89 19.05 -11.32
C LEU A 451 1.80 20.09 -10.99
N ILE A 452 1.78 21.21 -11.71
CA ILE A 452 0.75 22.25 -11.54
C ILE A 452 -0.63 21.68 -11.90
N GLU A 453 -0.74 20.90 -12.96
CA GLU A 453 -2.03 20.32 -13.35
C GLU A 453 -2.52 19.27 -12.35
N LEU A 454 -1.64 18.35 -11.92
CA LEU A 454 -1.98 17.34 -10.92
C LEU A 454 -2.29 17.92 -9.55
N SER A 455 -1.76 19.11 -9.22
CA SER A 455 -2.13 19.82 -7.98
C SER A 455 -3.61 20.22 -7.92
N LYS A 456 -4.31 20.22 -9.08
CA LYS A 456 -5.75 20.53 -9.20
C LYS A 456 -6.62 19.27 -9.29
N SER A 457 -6.04 18.07 -9.17
CA SER A 457 -6.77 16.81 -9.31
C SER A 457 -7.92 16.68 -8.31
N MET A 458 -9.01 15.99 -8.67
CA MET A 458 -10.08 15.68 -7.70
C MET A 458 -9.62 14.64 -6.65
N GLU A 459 -8.59 13.87 -6.95
CA GLU A 459 -8.01 12.87 -6.04
C GLU A 459 -7.02 13.51 -5.06
N SER A 460 -7.35 13.50 -3.77
CA SER A 460 -6.54 14.09 -2.70
C SER A 460 -5.12 13.53 -2.65
N ASN A 461 -4.97 12.22 -2.84
CA ASN A 461 -3.67 11.54 -2.87
C ASN A 461 -2.78 12.02 -4.02
N VAL A 462 -3.37 12.33 -5.18
CA VAL A 462 -2.63 12.90 -6.31
C VAL A 462 -2.23 14.34 -6.00
N ARG A 463 -3.18 15.16 -5.52
CA ARG A 463 -2.91 16.56 -5.13
C ARG A 463 -1.78 16.68 -4.12
N VAL A 464 -1.85 15.96 -3.00
CA VAL A 464 -0.85 16.07 -1.93
C VAL A 464 0.55 15.69 -2.39
N ASN A 465 0.68 14.67 -3.25
CA ASN A 465 1.98 14.27 -3.79
C ASN A 465 2.49 15.24 -4.86
N ALA A 466 1.61 15.86 -5.65
CA ALA A 466 1.97 16.91 -6.60
C ALA A 466 2.48 18.17 -5.89
N VAL A 467 1.77 18.63 -4.85
CA VAL A 467 2.19 19.78 -4.04
C VAL A 467 3.48 19.50 -3.28
N ARG A 468 3.68 18.27 -2.78
CA ARG A 468 4.96 17.84 -2.18
C ARG A 468 6.11 17.90 -3.18
N ALA A 469 5.89 17.49 -4.43
CA ALA A 469 6.90 17.60 -5.48
C ALA A 469 7.21 19.06 -5.83
N LEU A 470 6.20 19.94 -5.91
CA LEU A 470 6.38 21.39 -6.10
C LEU A 470 7.17 22.02 -4.96
N ARG A 471 6.82 21.71 -3.71
CA ARG A 471 7.58 22.11 -2.50
C ARG A 471 9.06 21.74 -2.63
N ASN A 472 9.35 20.50 -3.03
CA ASN A 472 10.72 20.00 -3.15
C ASN A 472 11.47 20.65 -4.31
N LEU A 473 10.78 20.92 -5.43
CA LEU A 473 11.34 21.66 -6.55
C LEU A 473 11.79 23.08 -6.11
N MET A 474 11.01 23.73 -5.24
CA MET A 474 11.31 25.06 -4.69
C MET A 474 12.49 25.07 -3.69
N PHE A 475 12.77 23.96 -3.00
CA PHE A 475 13.80 23.88 -1.97
C PHE A 475 15.21 24.14 -2.53
N HIS A 476 15.88 25.24 -2.18
CA HIS A 476 17.14 25.66 -2.83
C HIS A 476 17.05 25.77 -4.36
N ALA A 477 15.90 26.20 -4.91
CA ALA A 477 15.81 26.56 -6.32
C ALA A 477 16.68 27.79 -6.63
N ASP A 478 17.44 27.73 -7.73
CA ASP A 478 18.16 28.88 -8.27
C ASP A 478 17.19 29.96 -8.79
N LYS A 479 17.71 31.16 -9.06
CA LYS A 479 16.90 32.30 -9.49
C LYS A 479 16.07 31.99 -10.75
N LYS A 480 16.66 31.34 -11.75
CA LYS A 480 15.98 31.01 -13.02
C LYS A 480 14.85 30.01 -12.81
N CYS A 481 15.08 28.99 -11.98
CA CYS A 481 14.08 28.01 -11.59
C CYS A 481 12.92 28.68 -10.85
N ARG A 482 13.21 29.56 -9.88
CA ARG A 482 12.18 30.31 -9.15
C ARG A 482 11.35 31.21 -10.06
N GLU A 483 11.99 31.98 -10.94
CA GLU A 483 11.30 32.87 -11.88
C GLU A 483 10.32 32.09 -12.78
N LYS A 484 10.73 30.91 -13.27
CA LYS A 484 9.86 30.04 -14.06
C LYS A 484 8.70 29.47 -13.24
N ILE A 485 8.94 29.08 -11.98
CA ILE A 485 7.86 28.60 -11.11
C ILE A 485 6.88 29.75 -10.81
N PHE A 486 7.37 30.97 -10.59
CA PHE A 486 6.53 32.15 -10.38
C PHE A 486 5.70 32.53 -11.60
N SER A 487 6.18 32.31 -12.81
CA SER A 487 5.37 32.57 -14.00
C SER A 487 4.24 31.56 -14.18
N ASP A 488 4.48 30.29 -13.82
CA ASP A 488 3.56 29.20 -14.14
C ASP A 488 2.57 28.91 -12.99
N LEU A 489 2.98 29.11 -11.74
CA LEU A 489 2.16 28.87 -10.55
C LEU A 489 1.45 30.16 -10.11
N THR A 490 0.17 30.29 -10.46
CA THR A 490 -0.62 31.49 -10.14
C THR A 490 -0.88 31.63 -8.64
N LYS A 491 -0.96 32.88 -8.15
CA LYS A 491 -1.22 33.16 -6.73
C LYS A 491 -2.58 32.64 -6.27
N THR A 492 -3.60 32.71 -7.14
CA THR A 492 -4.92 32.11 -6.89
C THR A 492 -4.84 30.59 -6.70
N LEU A 493 -4.01 29.88 -7.47
CA LEU A 493 -3.82 28.44 -7.26
C LEU A 493 -3.15 28.16 -5.91
N ILE A 494 -2.13 28.95 -5.54
CA ILE A 494 -1.48 28.84 -4.22
C ILE A 494 -2.51 29.07 -3.10
N GLU A 495 -3.36 30.10 -3.22
CA GLU A 495 -4.45 30.34 -2.28
C GLU A 495 -5.38 29.13 -2.15
N CYS A 496 -5.86 28.59 -3.28
CA CYS A 496 -6.74 27.42 -3.29
C CYS A 496 -6.09 26.21 -2.59
N LEU A 497 -4.78 25.98 -2.80
CA LEU A 497 -4.06 24.87 -2.17
C LEU A 497 -3.85 25.08 -0.66
N ILE A 498 -3.61 26.32 -0.23
CA ILE A 498 -3.57 26.66 1.20
C ILE A 498 -4.94 26.40 1.84
N GLN A 499 -6.02 26.66 1.11
CA GLN A 499 -7.41 26.49 1.56
C GLN A 499 -8.05 25.16 1.12
N ASP A 500 -7.25 24.14 0.73
CA ASP A 500 -7.75 22.84 0.27
C ASP A 500 -8.61 22.16 1.36
N ALA A 501 -9.58 21.33 0.98
CA ALA A 501 -10.40 20.60 1.94
C ALA A 501 -9.58 19.61 2.79
N GLU A 502 -8.45 19.12 2.26
CA GLU A 502 -7.61 18.10 2.89
C GLU A 502 -6.44 18.72 3.66
N PRO A 503 -6.34 18.56 4.99
CA PRO A 503 -5.25 19.13 5.79
C PRO A 503 -3.85 18.71 5.34
N THR A 504 -3.72 17.50 4.79
CA THR A 504 -2.44 17.02 4.25
C THR A 504 -1.99 17.82 3.02
N VAL A 505 -2.91 18.30 2.19
CA VAL A 505 -2.62 19.19 1.06
C VAL A 505 -2.25 20.58 1.60
N GLN A 506 -3.02 21.10 2.55
CA GLN A 506 -2.75 22.40 3.19
C GLN A 506 -1.33 22.44 3.80
N GLU A 507 -0.93 21.39 4.52
CA GLU A 507 0.41 21.26 5.09
C GLU A 507 1.49 21.38 4.02
N GLN A 508 1.38 20.61 2.93
CA GLN A 508 2.38 20.65 1.85
C GLN A 508 2.38 22.00 1.13
N ALA A 509 1.21 22.64 0.97
CA ALA A 509 1.07 23.95 0.34
C ALA A 509 1.75 25.04 1.18
N LEU A 510 1.52 25.08 2.50
CA LEU A 510 2.19 26.00 3.40
C LEU A 510 3.69 25.76 3.45
N ALA A 511 4.12 24.49 3.44
CA ALA A 511 5.55 24.15 3.36
C ALA A 511 6.18 24.56 2.01
N MET A 512 5.43 24.53 0.91
CA MET A 512 5.85 25.08 -0.38
C MET A 512 6.01 26.61 -0.30
N VAL A 513 5.02 27.32 0.26
CA VAL A 513 5.08 28.78 0.46
C VAL A 513 6.23 29.15 1.38
N ARG A 514 6.51 28.37 2.42
CA ARG A 514 7.67 28.57 3.30
C ARG A 514 8.98 28.57 2.51
N ASN A 515 9.15 27.62 1.59
CA ASN A 515 10.32 27.57 0.71
C ASN A 515 10.33 28.75 -0.29
N LEU A 516 9.14 29.19 -0.71
CA LEU A 516 8.98 30.32 -1.61
C LEU A 516 9.50 31.61 -0.99
N VAL A 517 9.10 31.92 0.25
CA VAL A 517 9.48 33.14 0.97
C VAL A 517 10.83 33.05 1.67
N ASP A 518 11.57 31.94 1.51
CA ASP A 518 12.89 31.77 2.09
C ASP A 518 13.96 32.57 1.31
N GLY A 519 14.84 33.24 2.04
CA GLY A 519 16.00 33.96 1.49
C GLY A 519 15.82 35.48 1.38
N SER A 520 15.88 36.02 0.16
CA SER A 520 15.95 37.47 -0.10
C SER A 520 14.61 38.19 0.07
N VAL A 521 14.68 39.51 0.30
CA VAL A 521 13.51 40.42 0.38
C VAL A 521 12.60 40.27 -0.84
N SER A 522 13.18 40.14 -2.05
CA SER A 522 12.41 39.93 -3.29
C SER A 522 11.53 38.68 -3.28
N ASN A 523 11.94 37.62 -2.56
CA ASN A 523 11.16 36.40 -2.44
C ASN A 523 9.99 36.60 -1.48
N ILE A 524 10.21 37.40 -0.44
CA ILE A 524 9.18 37.77 0.54
C ILE A 524 8.15 38.69 -0.11
N ASP A 525 8.57 39.65 -0.93
CA ASP A 525 7.67 40.60 -1.61
C ASP A 525 6.59 39.91 -2.45
N PHE A 526 6.86 38.71 -2.99
CA PHE A 526 5.90 37.92 -3.75
C PHE A 526 4.58 37.67 -3.02
N VAL A 527 4.60 37.45 -1.69
CA VAL A 527 3.36 37.18 -0.93
C VAL A 527 2.57 38.45 -0.58
N PHE A 528 3.13 39.63 -0.86
CA PHE A 528 2.50 40.94 -0.67
C PHE A 528 1.89 41.51 -1.96
N GLU A 529 2.20 40.93 -3.11
CA GLU A 529 1.56 41.26 -4.39
C GLU A 529 0.07 40.84 -4.41
N GLU A 530 -0.70 41.34 -5.39
CA GLU A 530 -2.12 41.01 -5.60
C GLU A 530 -2.95 41.07 -4.31
N ASP A 531 -2.94 42.24 -3.66
CA ASP A 531 -3.68 42.50 -2.41
C ASP A 531 -3.37 41.51 -1.27
N CYS A 532 -2.13 41.01 -1.23
CA CYS A 532 -1.64 40.08 -0.21
C CYS A 532 -2.45 38.76 -0.13
N ILE A 533 -3.02 38.30 -1.25
CA ILE A 533 -3.93 37.13 -1.29
C ILE A 533 -3.34 35.87 -0.63
N ILE A 534 -2.04 35.62 -0.84
CA ILE A 534 -1.33 34.49 -0.25
C ILE A 534 -1.16 34.66 1.26
N LEU A 535 -0.68 35.82 1.71
CA LEU A 535 -0.51 36.10 3.14
C LEU A 535 -1.84 36.01 3.89
N ASN A 536 -2.91 36.58 3.32
CA ASN A 536 -4.25 36.51 3.87
C ASN A 536 -4.73 35.06 4.01
N ALA A 537 -4.48 34.22 3.00
CA ALA A 537 -4.79 32.79 3.06
C ALA A 537 -4.02 32.05 4.15
N VAL A 538 -2.72 32.33 4.31
CA VAL A 538 -1.88 31.75 5.37
C VAL A 538 -2.43 32.14 6.74
N CYS A 539 -2.70 33.43 6.97
CA CYS A 539 -3.23 33.91 8.24
C CYS A 539 -4.61 33.31 8.55
N LYS A 540 -5.51 33.27 7.56
CA LYS A 540 -6.82 32.63 7.69
C LYS A 540 -6.69 31.16 8.12
N GLN A 541 -5.76 30.41 7.53
CA GLN A 541 -5.56 29.01 7.90
C GLN A 541 -4.90 28.81 9.26
N LEU A 542 -4.03 29.72 9.70
CA LEU A 542 -3.55 29.68 11.08
C LEU A 542 -4.71 29.76 12.07
N HIS A 543 -5.71 30.62 11.82
CA HIS A 543 -6.89 30.75 12.66
C HIS A 543 -7.85 29.57 12.60
N ASN A 544 -8.03 28.95 11.43
CA ASN A 544 -9.07 27.95 11.22
C ASN A 544 -8.58 26.49 11.34
N ALA A 545 -7.29 26.24 11.13
CA ALA A 545 -6.77 24.87 11.11
C ALA A 545 -6.75 24.26 12.51
N GLU A 546 -7.32 23.07 12.66
CA GLU A 546 -7.23 22.26 13.88
C GLU A 546 -6.01 21.33 13.88
N VAL A 547 -5.43 21.06 12.70
CA VAL A 547 -4.29 20.17 12.52
C VAL A 547 -2.99 20.91 12.82
N VAL A 548 -2.23 20.41 13.79
CA VAL A 548 -1.00 21.07 14.29
C VAL A 548 0.07 21.18 13.21
N GLU A 549 0.18 20.21 12.30
CA GLU A 549 1.13 20.24 11.18
C GLU A 549 0.90 21.45 10.26
N VAL A 550 -0.36 21.79 9.98
CA VAL A 550 -0.74 22.96 9.17
C VAL A 550 -0.34 24.24 9.90
N GLN A 551 -0.63 24.33 11.20
CA GLN A 551 -0.26 25.48 12.04
C GLN A 551 1.26 25.67 12.11
N ILE A 552 2.03 24.58 12.25
CA ILE A 552 3.50 24.61 12.27
C ILE A 552 4.03 25.21 10.97
N GLN A 553 3.56 24.72 9.81
CA GLN A 553 4.05 25.26 8.53
C GLN A 553 3.64 26.72 8.33
N GLY A 554 2.41 27.09 8.66
CA GLY A 554 1.96 28.48 8.59
C GLY A 554 2.80 29.42 9.46
N MET A 555 3.14 29.02 10.68
CA MET A 555 4.02 29.82 11.55
C MET A 555 5.44 29.93 11.00
N TYR A 556 5.96 28.89 10.34
CA TYR A 556 7.25 29.00 9.65
C TYR A 556 7.20 29.93 8.42
N VAL A 557 6.06 30.01 7.72
CA VAL A 557 5.86 31.03 6.67
C VAL A 557 5.97 32.43 7.28
N LEU A 558 5.22 32.72 8.36
CA LEU A 558 5.28 34.02 9.02
C LEU A 558 6.68 34.32 9.58
N SER A 559 7.37 33.32 10.13
CA SER A 559 8.74 33.44 10.59
C SER A 559 9.71 33.86 9.49
N ASN A 560 9.59 33.26 8.29
CA ASN A 560 10.42 33.61 7.14
C ASN A 560 10.12 35.03 6.66
N ILE A 561 8.85 35.43 6.58
CA ILE A 561 8.45 36.79 6.22
C ILE A 561 8.97 37.80 7.24
N ALA A 562 8.86 37.50 8.54
CA ALA A 562 9.35 38.34 9.62
C ALA A 562 10.89 38.51 9.64
N SER A 563 11.63 37.72 8.86
CA SER A 563 13.07 37.90 8.68
C SER A 563 13.43 39.02 7.68
N GLY A 564 12.42 39.54 6.96
CA GLY A 564 12.57 40.58 5.94
C GLY A 564 12.79 41.99 6.49
N ASN A 565 12.34 42.98 5.72
CA ASN A 565 12.50 44.40 6.06
C ASN A 565 11.49 44.86 7.13
N GLU A 566 11.57 46.13 7.57
CA GLU A 566 10.69 46.66 8.62
C GLU A 566 9.20 46.64 8.21
N LEU A 567 8.86 46.87 6.94
CA LEU A 567 7.48 46.79 6.45
C LEU A 567 6.92 45.37 6.59
N HIS A 568 7.69 44.37 6.18
CA HIS A 568 7.31 42.96 6.32
C HIS A 568 7.02 42.62 7.79
N LYS A 569 7.89 43.06 8.71
CA LYS A 569 7.73 42.82 10.15
C LYS A 569 6.49 43.49 10.72
N ASP A 570 6.21 44.72 10.33
CA ASP A 570 5.06 45.47 10.83
C ASP A 570 3.74 44.85 10.37
N VAL A 571 3.67 44.34 9.13
CA VAL A 571 2.50 43.58 8.66
C VAL A 571 2.33 42.28 9.43
N ILE A 572 3.41 41.48 9.61
CA ILE A 572 3.31 40.23 10.39
C ILE A 572 2.90 40.52 11.84
N LEU A 573 3.43 41.59 12.45
CA LEU A 573 3.05 42.00 13.80
C LEU A 573 1.54 42.23 13.92
N HIS A 574 0.91 42.86 12.92
CA HIS A 574 -0.54 43.11 12.94
C HIS A 574 -1.35 41.81 13.02
N HIS A 575 -0.89 40.74 12.36
CA HIS A 575 -1.57 39.44 12.40
C HIS A 575 -1.30 38.65 13.68
N VAL A 576 -0.07 38.66 14.21
CA VAL A 576 0.28 37.88 15.41
C VAL A 576 -0.05 38.61 16.72
N ALA A 577 -0.17 39.93 16.69
CA ALA A 577 -0.51 40.78 17.82
C ALA A 577 -1.48 41.91 17.39
N PRO A 578 -2.77 41.61 17.17
CA PRO A 578 -3.78 42.60 16.76
C PRO A 578 -4.24 43.50 17.92
N GLU A 579 -4.58 44.77 17.63
CA GLU A 579 -4.83 45.83 18.64
C GLU A 579 -6.06 45.60 19.51
N ALA A 580 -7.05 44.87 18.99
CA ALA A 580 -8.33 44.64 19.65
C ALA A 580 -8.41 43.31 20.45
N ALA A 581 -7.35 42.48 20.47
CA ALA A 581 -7.39 41.21 21.19
C ALA A 581 -7.08 41.39 22.68
N GLY A 582 -8.11 41.31 23.53
CA GLY A 582 -7.94 41.03 24.95
C GLY A 582 -7.15 39.72 25.13
N GLY A 583 -6.25 39.66 26.12
CA GLY A 583 -5.18 38.67 26.20
C GLY A 583 -5.56 37.18 26.21
N SER A 584 -6.84 36.79 26.31
CA SER A 584 -7.26 35.38 26.30
C SER A 584 -7.52 34.78 24.91
N ASP A 585 -7.74 35.59 23.87
CA ASP A 585 -8.07 35.09 22.52
C ASP A 585 -6.92 35.21 21.50
N SER A 586 -5.72 35.58 21.95
CA SER A 586 -4.53 35.62 21.09
C SER A 586 -4.14 34.21 20.62
N ILE A 587 -4.19 34.00 19.30
CA ILE A 587 -3.72 32.76 18.68
C ILE A 587 -2.24 32.49 18.98
N THR A 588 -1.42 33.55 19.04
CA THR A 588 -0.01 33.43 19.37
C THR A 588 0.20 32.92 20.80
N ILE A 589 -0.57 33.39 21.78
CA ILE A 589 -0.51 32.85 23.14
C ILE A 589 -0.95 31.38 23.16
N LYS A 590 -2.05 31.03 22.46
CA LYS A 590 -2.51 29.65 22.33
C LYS A 590 -1.41 28.74 21.76
N PHE A 591 -0.70 29.18 20.72
CA PHE A 591 0.39 28.42 20.12
C PHE A 591 1.63 28.32 21.02
N LEU A 592 1.98 29.39 21.76
CA LEU A 592 3.05 29.37 22.76
C LEU A 592 2.73 28.42 23.94
N GLN A 593 1.46 28.14 24.20
CA GLN A 593 0.99 27.22 25.24
C GLN A 593 0.70 25.80 24.71
N SER A 594 0.89 25.56 23.40
CA SER A 594 0.62 24.26 22.78
C SER A 594 1.44 23.14 23.45
N ALA A 595 0.87 21.94 23.54
CA ALA A 595 1.60 20.76 23.96
C ALA A 595 2.72 20.37 22.97
N ASP A 596 2.56 20.70 21.68
CA ASP A 596 3.55 20.40 20.64
C ASP A 596 4.70 21.42 20.65
N SER A 597 5.91 20.94 20.93
CA SER A 597 7.12 21.78 21.01
C SER A 597 7.53 22.39 19.68
N ARG A 598 7.18 21.76 18.54
CA ARG A 598 7.49 22.27 17.19
C ARG A 598 6.65 23.52 16.91
N LEU A 599 5.37 23.51 17.30
CA LEU A 599 4.51 24.69 17.15
C LEU A 599 4.97 25.85 18.06
N ARG A 600 5.33 25.54 19.32
CA ARG A 600 5.94 26.54 20.21
C ARG A 600 7.22 27.13 19.60
N THR A 601 8.07 26.28 19.02
CA THR A 601 9.34 26.68 18.37
C THR A 601 9.10 27.61 17.18
N ALA A 602 8.21 27.25 16.25
CA ALA A 602 7.89 28.08 15.10
C ALA A 602 7.32 29.44 15.52
N THR A 603 6.47 29.44 16.54
CA THR A 603 5.84 30.66 17.08
C THR A 603 6.86 31.59 17.71
N ILE A 604 7.70 31.08 18.62
CA ILE A 604 8.70 31.92 19.29
C ILE A 604 9.79 32.40 18.33
N TRP A 605 10.12 31.62 17.30
CA TRP A 605 11.06 32.06 16.27
C TRP A 605 10.50 33.23 15.45
N THR A 606 9.21 33.21 15.12
CA THR A 606 8.54 34.37 14.50
C THR A 606 8.71 35.61 15.38
N ILE A 607 8.54 35.48 16.70
CA ILE A 607 8.72 36.59 17.63
C ILE A 607 10.18 37.08 17.68
N VAL A 608 11.17 36.17 17.72
CA VAL A 608 12.61 36.53 17.64
C VAL A 608 12.91 37.37 16.41
N ASN A 609 12.31 37.03 15.26
CA ASN A 609 12.52 37.75 14.01
C ASN A 609 11.85 39.13 14.05
N LEU A 610 10.68 39.26 14.66
CA LEU A 610 10.00 40.55 14.87
C LEU A 610 10.75 41.48 15.82
N THR A 611 11.33 40.96 16.91
CA THR A 611 12.07 41.76 17.90
C THR A 611 13.48 42.12 17.46
N ARG A 612 14.00 41.52 16.40
CA ARG A 612 15.28 41.90 15.81
C ARG A 612 15.14 43.16 14.93
N PRO A 613 15.96 44.21 15.10
CA PRO A 613 15.97 45.35 14.18
C PRO A 613 16.56 44.94 12.82
N SER A 614 15.90 45.30 11.71
CA SER A 614 16.46 45.18 10.35
C SER A 614 17.24 46.43 9.94
N THR A 615 16.92 47.59 10.52
CA THR A 615 17.68 48.85 10.36
C THR A 615 17.76 49.59 11.70
N PRO A 616 18.77 50.46 11.92
CA PRO A 616 18.81 51.31 13.10
C PRO A 616 17.58 52.23 13.14
N GLY A 617 16.79 52.16 14.22
CA GLY A 617 15.60 53.00 14.38
C GLY A 617 14.60 52.44 15.41
N PRO A 618 13.48 53.14 15.66
CA PRO A 618 12.51 52.79 16.70
C PRO A 618 11.56 51.65 16.31
N GLY A 619 11.78 50.97 15.17
CA GLY A 619 10.90 49.92 14.67
C GLY A 619 10.83 48.72 15.62
N ALA A 620 11.98 48.15 15.99
CA ALA A 620 12.05 47.02 16.93
C ALA A 620 11.42 47.36 18.28
N HIS A 621 11.72 48.53 18.84
CA HIS A 621 11.13 49.01 20.08
C HIS A 621 9.59 49.05 20.03
N ARG A 622 9.01 49.66 18.99
CA ARG A 622 7.54 49.72 18.80
C ARG A 622 6.92 48.32 18.74
N ARG A 623 7.57 47.38 18.04
CA ARG A 623 7.09 45.99 17.97
C ARG A 623 7.18 45.28 19.33
N VAL A 624 8.27 45.48 20.09
CA VAL A 624 8.42 44.92 21.44
C VAL A 624 7.35 45.47 22.38
N GLU A 625 7.07 46.77 22.34
CA GLU A 625 6.01 47.41 23.12
C GLU A 625 4.64 46.82 22.78
N ARG A 626 4.36 46.64 21.49
CA ARG A 626 3.13 46.00 21.02
C ARG A 626 2.99 44.57 21.55
N LEU A 627 4.01 43.74 21.39
CA LEU A 627 4.03 42.37 21.91
C LEU A 627 3.87 42.32 23.44
N ARG A 628 4.41 43.31 24.15
CA ARG A 628 4.24 43.45 25.60
C ARG A 628 2.79 43.81 25.96
N SER A 629 2.18 44.74 25.25
CA SER A 629 0.78 45.15 25.46
C SER A 629 -0.21 44.01 25.22
N CYS A 630 0.10 43.08 24.31
CA CYS A 630 -0.70 41.87 24.05
C CYS A 630 -0.40 40.71 25.02
N GLY A 631 0.47 40.87 26.01
CA GLY A 631 0.82 39.81 26.98
C GLY A 631 1.77 38.72 26.45
N ILE A 632 2.19 38.79 25.19
CA ILE A 632 3.05 37.77 24.55
C ILE A 632 4.43 37.72 25.23
N ILE A 633 5.02 38.89 25.54
CA ILE A 633 6.31 38.94 26.26
C ILE A 633 6.19 38.33 27.66
N SER A 634 5.05 38.47 28.34
CA SER A 634 4.81 37.85 29.64
C SER A 634 4.76 36.33 29.54
N GLN A 635 4.04 35.80 28.54
CA GLN A 635 4.02 34.36 28.25
C GLN A 635 5.43 33.83 27.93
N ILE A 636 6.21 34.54 27.12
CA ILE A 636 7.58 34.10 26.79
C ILE A 636 8.50 34.05 28.02
N LYS A 637 8.31 34.96 29.00
CA LYS A 637 9.06 34.92 30.27
C LYS A 637 8.82 33.64 31.06
N THR A 638 7.64 33.02 30.96
CA THR A 638 7.39 31.73 31.63
C THR A 638 8.02 30.55 30.88
N MET A 639 8.44 30.74 29.63
CA MET A 639 9.00 29.70 28.75
C MET A 639 10.53 29.58 28.83
N VAL A 640 11.21 30.37 29.67
CA VAL A 640 12.66 30.24 29.88
C VAL A 640 13.08 28.89 30.48
N ASN A 641 12.11 28.17 31.05
CA ASN A 641 12.25 26.83 31.58
C ASN A 641 11.47 25.79 30.76
N ASP A 642 11.15 26.09 29.49
CA ASP A 642 10.49 25.12 28.60
C ASP A 642 11.35 23.84 28.46
N PRO A 643 10.74 22.64 28.50
CA PRO A 643 11.47 21.39 28.34
C PRO A 643 12.14 21.25 26.97
N CYS A 644 11.64 21.94 25.94
CA CYS A 644 12.27 21.98 24.63
C CYS A 644 13.40 23.01 24.59
N LEU A 645 14.63 22.54 24.34
CA LEU A 645 15.81 23.39 24.28
C LEU A 645 15.69 24.50 23.23
N ASP A 646 15.13 24.20 22.06
CA ASP A 646 14.93 25.19 20.98
C ASP A 646 14.01 26.33 21.39
N VAL A 647 12.96 26.03 22.16
CA VAL A 647 12.03 27.01 22.71
C VAL A 647 12.73 27.84 23.78
N LYS A 648 13.40 27.18 24.73
CA LYS A 648 14.13 27.84 25.81
C LYS A 648 15.17 28.84 25.29
N LEU A 649 16.01 28.43 24.34
CA LEU A 649 17.05 29.30 23.77
C LEU A 649 16.46 30.52 23.07
N ARG A 650 15.37 30.34 22.31
CA ARG A 650 14.68 31.45 21.64
C ARG A 650 13.93 32.36 22.62
N ALA A 651 13.35 31.81 23.69
CA ALA A 651 12.72 32.60 24.75
C ALA A 651 13.71 33.53 25.42
N MET A 652 14.89 33.02 25.78
CA MET A 652 15.98 33.84 26.31
C MET A 652 16.40 34.91 25.30
N LYS A 653 16.45 34.58 24.00
CA LYS A 653 16.81 35.55 22.96
C LYS A 653 15.81 36.70 22.83
N VAL A 654 14.52 36.41 22.89
CA VAL A 654 13.47 37.45 22.89
C VAL A 654 13.62 38.35 24.13
N ILE A 655 13.88 37.76 25.30
CA ILE A 655 14.05 38.53 26.55
C ILE A 655 15.26 39.46 26.47
N GLU A 656 16.39 38.95 25.98
CA GLU A 656 17.62 39.73 25.74
C GLU A 656 17.32 40.93 24.83
N GLN A 657 16.72 40.68 23.66
CA GLN A 657 16.35 41.74 22.69
C GLN A 657 15.35 42.74 23.26
N SER A 658 14.44 42.30 24.13
CA SER A 658 13.46 43.18 24.77
C SER A 658 14.03 44.03 25.93
N SER A 659 15.24 43.70 26.40
CA SER A 659 15.91 44.36 27.53
C SER A 659 17.01 45.33 27.08
N THR A 660 17.74 45.02 25.99
CA THR A 660 18.85 45.85 25.50
C THR A 660 18.44 47.22 24.93
N GLU A 661 17.14 47.47 24.75
CA GLU A 661 16.62 48.75 24.22
C GLU A 661 15.95 49.63 25.31
N GLY A 662 16.08 49.26 26.60
CA GLY A 662 15.49 49.96 27.74
C GLY A 662 16.39 50.93 28.51
N ASP A 663 17.71 50.91 28.32
CA ASP A 663 18.68 51.70 29.10
C ASP A 663 19.13 53.02 28.40
N GLY A 664 18.22 53.63 27.64
CA GLY A 664 18.44 54.94 27.01
C GLY A 664 18.03 56.15 27.84
N SER A 665 17.50 55.97 29.06
CA SER A 665 16.95 57.08 29.86
C SER A 665 17.26 56.96 31.36
N ALA A 666 18.54 56.88 31.72
CA ALA A 666 19.00 57.15 33.09
C ALA A 666 20.51 57.46 33.11
N THR A 667 20.91 58.59 32.54
CA THR A 667 22.14 59.30 32.92
C THR A 667 22.12 60.71 32.35
N LEU A 668 21.66 61.65 33.18
CA LEU A 668 22.23 62.98 33.37
C LEU A 668 21.79 63.47 34.76
#